data_AF-A0ABD3NZF0-F1
#
_entry.id   AF-A0ABD3NZF0-F1
#
_cell.length_a   1.000
_cell.length_b   1.000
_cell.length_c   1.000
_cell.angle_alpha   90.00
_cell.angle_beta   90.00
_cell.angle_gamma   90.00
#
_symmetry.space_group_name_H-M   'P 1'
#
loop_
_entity.id
_entity.type
_entity.pdbx_description
1 polymer ?
#
loop_
_entity_poly.entity_id
_entity_poly.type
_entity_poly.pdbx_seq_one_letter_code
_entity_poly.pdbx_strand_id
1 'polypeptide(L)'
;MQRRRIAPFKLADAAIIFVAWVSAEAFSSSPSSSDDYAHVDDGDVCVGENASSSVCVGEDASSTPSAAKTGDVDGYVYWMIPQKVHRFCDPAVAAISAWLVLAITLEINDFRYHLNLAHTTAAAGGNSNTNHPYIASLVAIRLGLYDALLDAVFLYSFTYVIIFGFTREDADSNTSLVIWGTSYIASASILAMTGLKIPQWLGIYHKSNLLTINDTSHRAHKAVYDHAVEGTCSLTSFRYQVRLGVGKHTTQFVLFLLPFYIDLKVWSHLSALFVGFLFGQVFLFAIFKCHQRYKKHRVMVAMCASATLSLVSSLVFTAGVYIIDTVWNWQSALPIRLLGLISFMGWLTSFLFLQGIQYYEQIQFASTHPGEKEEKEEDDEVGHLIIDDGIPIVEGDKLTQCAGSSSNSLIVNENKTEEEKNASELKDQLKIEVIRRDLTENSNSIYEIVHFSSVAWVFSMKDYVQLLEENNSSSKEIYDAITAVEESNDIKWYRCLWRALPPIWNIFIHSFCRNDSARRQPKYYIALRLAGKVLMVCINLTAIFVAVVSCGATVEIRRTKAKLPAVRNILYAHQNEGPVCAFDKKCGNIREFASKEDAHLAQYSIAHCGPCASCSTWNDMEVQYSTRNNLAKKGQHCSVKALLGGYDAAVKCMEDEIGFKGDCARCWTDDFACTRKFCIFIFLQSRMNNQIANFNVSPDMITTATCEEANCEAGNPGDFVRCSGSNRRRMNIVSDIPRPADEHCQIVDVDDWGSFFDQKC
;
A
#
# COMPACT_ATOMS: atom_id res chain seq x y z
N MET A 1 -6.80 -66.08 1.72
CA MET A 1 -6.99 -64.91 0.83
C MET A 1 -5.74 -64.02 0.89
N GLN A 2 -4.92 -64.04 -0.16
CA GLN A 2 -3.73 -63.18 -0.29
C GLN A 2 -4.14 -61.72 -0.55
N ARG A 3 -3.88 -60.81 0.39
CA ARG A 3 -3.87 -59.36 0.13
C ARG A 3 -2.49 -58.96 -0.39
N ARG A 4 -2.43 -58.60 -1.67
CA ARG A 4 -1.25 -57.99 -2.31
C ARG A 4 -0.87 -56.71 -1.58
N ARG A 5 0.40 -56.62 -1.14
CA ARG A 5 1.04 -55.37 -0.74
C ARG A 5 1.21 -54.50 -1.99
N ILE A 6 0.54 -53.36 -2.05
CA ILE A 6 0.86 -52.29 -3.00
C ILE A 6 1.83 -51.35 -2.28
N ALA A 7 3.01 -51.13 -2.88
CA ALA A 7 4.11 -50.36 -2.31
C ALA A 7 3.77 -48.87 -2.08
N PRO A 8 4.28 -48.21 -1.02
CA PRO A 8 3.83 -46.89 -0.58
C PRO A 8 4.74 -45.72 -1.02
N PHE A 9 5.17 -45.66 -2.28
CA PHE A 9 6.13 -44.63 -2.72
C PHE A 9 5.57 -43.49 -3.59
N LYS A 10 4.42 -43.63 -4.24
CA LYS A 10 4.02 -42.71 -5.33
C LYS A 10 3.38 -41.36 -4.92
N LEU A 11 2.99 -41.15 -3.66
CA LEU A 11 2.26 -39.92 -3.27
C LEU A 11 3.16 -38.78 -2.79
N ALA A 12 4.32 -39.10 -2.19
CA ALA A 12 5.35 -38.11 -1.86
C ALA A 12 6.00 -37.58 -3.14
N ASP A 13 6.21 -38.47 -4.12
CA ASP A 13 6.70 -38.11 -5.44
C ASP A 13 5.73 -37.18 -6.17
N ALA A 14 4.40 -37.37 -6.07
CA ALA A 14 3.43 -36.47 -6.70
C ALA A 14 3.45 -35.05 -6.12
N ALA A 15 3.65 -34.90 -4.81
CA ALA A 15 3.77 -33.58 -4.17
C ALA A 15 5.12 -32.90 -4.50
N ILE A 16 6.21 -33.67 -4.56
CA ILE A 16 7.54 -33.18 -4.95
C ILE A 16 7.57 -32.83 -6.44
N ILE A 17 6.94 -33.64 -7.31
CA ILE A 17 6.80 -33.39 -8.75
C ILE A 17 5.92 -32.17 -9.01
N PHE A 18 4.85 -31.94 -8.23
CA PHE A 18 4.01 -30.76 -8.38
C PHE A 18 4.69 -29.47 -7.90
N VAL A 19 5.44 -29.52 -6.79
CA VAL A 19 6.28 -28.39 -6.33
C VAL A 19 7.43 -28.14 -7.32
N ALA A 20 8.03 -29.19 -7.87
CA ALA A 20 9.04 -29.09 -8.92
C ALA A 20 8.46 -28.58 -10.25
N TRP A 21 7.20 -28.88 -10.57
CA TRP A 21 6.49 -28.39 -11.76
C TRP A 21 6.19 -26.89 -11.66
N VAL A 22 5.64 -26.41 -10.53
CA VAL A 22 5.46 -24.97 -10.25
C VAL A 22 6.80 -24.22 -10.23
N SER A 23 7.87 -24.86 -9.72
CA SER A 23 9.22 -24.27 -9.77
C SER A 23 9.82 -24.29 -11.18
N ALA A 24 9.52 -25.31 -11.99
CA ALA A 24 10.02 -25.43 -13.36
C ALA A 24 9.31 -24.44 -14.30
N GLU A 25 8.02 -24.19 -14.12
CA GLU A 25 7.26 -23.22 -14.93
C GLU A 25 7.70 -21.77 -14.65
N ALA A 26 8.19 -21.49 -13.44
CA ALA A 26 8.86 -20.24 -13.09
C ALA A 26 10.27 -20.09 -13.71
N PHE A 27 10.87 -21.17 -14.23
CA PHE A 27 12.21 -21.19 -14.81
C PHE A 27 12.28 -21.62 -16.29
N SER A 28 11.18 -22.11 -16.90
CA SER A 28 11.19 -22.74 -18.23
C SER A 28 10.61 -21.90 -19.37
N SER A 29 10.32 -20.61 -19.18
CA SER A 29 10.02 -19.73 -20.32
C SER A 29 11.31 -19.31 -21.04
N SER A 30 12.03 -20.27 -21.60
CA SER A 30 13.10 -20.03 -22.57
C SER A 30 12.55 -20.37 -23.96
N PRO A 31 12.38 -19.40 -24.88
CA PRO A 31 11.91 -19.71 -26.21
C PRO A 31 13.03 -20.41 -26.99
N SER A 32 12.71 -21.59 -27.53
CA SER A 32 13.51 -22.25 -28.55
C SER A 32 13.67 -21.32 -29.76
N SER A 33 14.91 -21.03 -30.13
CA SER A 33 15.27 -20.33 -31.36
C SER A 33 14.77 -21.11 -32.58
N SER A 34 13.74 -20.58 -33.23
CA SER A 34 13.51 -20.81 -34.65
C SER A 34 13.84 -19.50 -35.36
N ASP A 35 15.04 -19.46 -35.94
CA ASP A 35 15.47 -18.41 -36.85
C ASP A 35 14.60 -18.42 -38.11
N ASP A 36 13.84 -17.34 -38.32
CA ASP A 36 13.37 -16.93 -39.65
C ASP A 36 13.71 -15.44 -39.80
N TYR A 37 14.91 -15.18 -40.32
CA TYR A 37 15.33 -13.85 -40.75
C TYR A 37 14.64 -13.50 -42.07
N ALA A 38 13.73 -12.54 -42.04
CA ALA A 38 13.38 -11.76 -43.22
C ALA A 38 14.35 -10.57 -43.29
N HIS A 39 15.33 -10.69 -44.18
CA HIS A 39 16.16 -9.58 -44.64
C HIS A 39 15.25 -8.51 -45.25
N VAL A 40 15.25 -7.30 -44.68
CA VAL A 40 14.78 -6.09 -45.36
C VAL A 40 16.04 -5.39 -45.87
N ASP A 41 16.24 -5.46 -47.18
CA ASP A 41 17.24 -4.66 -47.88
C ASP A 41 16.89 -3.17 -47.75
N ASP A 42 17.84 -2.38 -47.26
CA ASP A 42 17.83 -0.92 -47.40
C ASP A 42 17.97 -0.58 -48.89
N GLY A 43 16.83 -0.30 -49.52
CA GLY A 43 16.77 0.25 -50.86
C GLY A 43 17.06 1.74 -50.84
N ASP A 44 18.26 2.11 -51.31
CA ASP A 44 18.60 3.45 -51.79
C ASP A 44 17.54 3.94 -52.80
N VAL A 45 16.83 5.01 -52.43
CA VAL A 45 15.98 5.77 -53.36
C VAL A 45 16.76 7.00 -53.81
N CYS A 46 17.52 6.84 -54.90
CA CYS A 46 17.89 7.96 -55.77
C CYS A 46 16.77 8.19 -56.78
N VAL A 47 16.21 9.39 -56.78
CA VAL A 47 15.44 9.93 -57.92
C VAL A 47 16.16 11.19 -58.39
N GLY A 48 16.89 11.08 -59.51
CA GLY A 48 17.15 12.20 -60.42
C GLY A 48 15.87 12.52 -61.22
N GLU A 49 15.72 13.59 -61.98
CA GLU A 49 16.62 14.59 -62.54
C GLU A 49 15.79 15.86 -62.76
N ASN A 50 16.36 17.07 -62.58
CA ASN A 50 16.41 18.10 -63.63
C ASN A 50 17.03 19.43 -63.16
N ALA A 51 17.97 19.89 -63.98
CA ALA A 51 18.33 21.28 -64.27
C ALA A 51 19.18 22.10 -63.25
N SER A 52 20.47 22.15 -63.59
CA SER A 52 21.28 23.37 -63.80
C SER A 52 21.39 24.41 -62.68
N SER A 53 22.52 24.42 -61.98
CA SER A 53 23.57 25.42 -62.22
C SER A 53 24.78 25.15 -61.32
N SER A 54 25.94 25.11 -61.97
CA SER A 54 27.28 25.02 -61.42
C SER A 54 27.64 26.21 -60.53
N VAL A 55 28.07 25.94 -59.29
CA VAL A 55 29.04 26.78 -58.58
C VAL A 55 29.99 25.86 -57.82
N CYS A 56 31.20 25.71 -58.35
CA CYS A 56 32.34 25.21 -57.59
C CYS A 56 32.90 26.39 -56.78
N VAL A 57 32.95 26.27 -55.45
CA VAL A 57 33.84 27.07 -54.60
C VAL A 57 34.64 26.08 -53.74
N GLY A 58 35.95 26.29 -53.78
CA GLY A 58 36.96 25.33 -53.36
C GLY A 58 37.08 25.13 -51.85
N GLU A 59 37.88 24.12 -51.57
CA GLU A 59 38.50 23.78 -50.29
C GLU A 59 39.10 25.02 -49.62
N ASP A 60 38.88 25.16 -48.31
CA ASP A 60 39.97 25.52 -47.41
C ASP A 60 39.73 24.96 -46.01
N ALA A 61 40.84 24.48 -45.45
CA ALA A 61 40.96 23.67 -44.27
C ALA A 61 40.58 24.39 -42.96
N SER A 62 39.95 23.66 -42.03
CA SER A 62 39.97 23.99 -40.61
C SER A 62 39.53 22.80 -39.75
N SER A 63 40.51 22.18 -39.11
CA SER A 63 40.47 21.33 -37.91
C SER A 63 39.11 20.99 -37.30
N THR A 64 38.65 19.74 -37.52
CA THR A 64 37.72 19.05 -36.61
C THR A 64 38.51 18.26 -35.55
N PRO A 65 38.25 18.43 -34.25
CA PRO A 65 38.83 17.58 -33.22
C PRO A 65 38.22 16.17 -33.29
N SER A 66 39.07 15.18 -33.07
CA SER A 66 38.74 13.75 -33.10
C SER A 66 37.50 13.43 -32.24
N ALA A 67 36.42 13.02 -32.89
CA ALA A 67 35.35 12.28 -32.25
C ALA A 67 35.95 11.00 -31.65
N ALA A 68 36.03 10.97 -30.32
CA ALA A 68 36.30 9.77 -29.57
C ALA A 68 35.24 8.73 -29.94
N LYS A 69 35.66 7.64 -30.58
CA LYS A 69 34.89 6.41 -30.68
C LYS A 69 34.59 5.95 -29.25
N THR A 70 33.41 6.29 -28.75
CA THR A 70 32.79 5.57 -27.64
C THR A 70 32.56 4.16 -28.15
N GLY A 71 33.43 3.25 -27.71
CA GLY A 71 33.29 1.84 -27.99
C GLY A 71 31.92 1.36 -27.54
N ASP A 72 31.29 0.57 -28.41
CA ASP A 72 30.30 -0.43 -28.05
C ASP A 72 30.79 -1.20 -26.82
N VAL A 73 30.35 -0.77 -25.64
CA VAL A 73 30.46 -1.55 -24.42
C VAL A 73 29.06 -2.08 -24.16
N ASP A 74 28.89 -3.33 -24.58
CA ASP A 74 27.91 -4.29 -24.08
C ASP A 74 26.43 -3.88 -24.13
N GLY A 75 25.82 -4.10 -25.29
CA GLY A 75 24.40 -4.39 -25.41
C GLY A 75 24.04 -5.71 -24.71
N TYR A 76 24.11 -5.75 -23.37
CA TYR A 76 23.49 -6.82 -22.60
C TYR A 76 21.97 -6.66 -22.66
N VAL A 77 21.38 -7.37 -23.62
CA VAL A 77 20.12 -8.13 -23.54
C VAL A 77 19.21 -7.73 -22.36
N TYR A 78 18.53 -6.59 -22.47
CA TYR A 78 17.34 -6.25 -21.64
C TYR A 78 16.04 -6.83 -22.25
N TRP A 79 16.14 -7.68 -23.27
CA TRP A 79 15.02 -8.34 -23.93
C TRP A 79 14.69 -9.67 -23.26
N MET A 80 13.98 -9.72 -22.12
CA MET A 80 13.19 -10.93 -21.77
C MET A 80 12.21 -10.84 -20.58
N ILE A 81 11.73 -9.66 -20.18
CA ILE A 81 10.47 -9.61 -19.43
C ILE A 81 9.48 -8.85 -20.32
N PRO A 82 8.61 -9.54 -21.07
CA PRO A 82 7.61 -8.85 -21.86
C PRO A 82 6.83 -7.93 -20.91
N GLN A 83 6.84 -6.61 -21.15
CA GLN A 83 6.14 -5.63 -20.29
C GLN A 83 4.63 -5.90 -20.15
N LYS A 84 4.10 -6.86 -20.91
CA LYS A 84 2.75 -7.42 -20.81
C LYS A 84 2.73 -8.84 -20.22
N VAL A 85 3.56 -9.17 -19.22
CA VAL A 85 3.22 -10.33 -18.37
C VAL A 85 1.91 -9.99 -17.69
N HIS A 86 0.80 -10.50 -18.25
CA HIS A 86 -0.50 -10.40 -17.63
C HIS A 86 -0.38 -11.05 -16.26
N ARG A 87 -0.50 -10.22 -15.21
CA ARG A 87 -0.64 -10.69 -13.84
C ARG A 87 -1.84 -11.62 -13.82
N PHE A 88 -1.59 -12.92 -13.79
CA PHE A 88 -2.67 -13.88 -13.68
C PHE A 88 -3.15 -13.88 -12.23
N CYS A 89 -2.23 -13.85 -11.25
CA CYS A 89 -2.53 -13.94 -9.83
C CYS A 89 -1.53 -13.07 -9.03
N ASP A 90 -2.02 -12.28 -8.07
CA ASP A 90 -1.16 -11.63 -7.07
C ASP A 90 -0.78 -12.64 -5.96
N PRO A 91 0.53 -12.85 -5.70
CA PRO A 91 0.96 -13.89 -4.78
C PRO A 91 0.61 -13.58 -3.31
N ALA A 92 0.64 -12.31 -2.88
CA ALA A 92 0.32 -11.95 -1.49
C ALA A 92 -1.15 -12.16 -1.19
N VAL A 93 -2.03 -11.73 -2.10
CA VAL A 93 -3.47 -11.97 -2.00
C VAL A 93 -3.77 -13.47 -1.92
N ALA A 94 -3.14 -14.28 -2.77
CA ALA A 94 -3.32 -15.74 -2.74
C ALA A 94 -2.79 -16.36 -1.44
N ALA A 95 -1.60 -15.97 -0.98
CA ALA A 95 -0.98 -16.48 0.24
C ALA A 95 -1.81 -16.13 1.50
N ILE A 96 -2.32 -14.90 1.59
CA ILE A 96 -3.18 -14.46 2.70
C ILE A 96 -4.50 -15.22 2.67
N SER A 97 -5.09 -15.40 1.49
CA SER A 97 -6.33 -16.15 1.34
C SER A 97 -6.16 -17.61 1.78
N ALA A 98 -5.06 -18.25 1.38
CA ALA A 98 -4.72 -19.61 1.82
C ALA A 98 -4.52 -19.68 3.33
N TRP A 99 -3.79 -18.72 3.91
CA TRP A 99 -3.58 -18.62 5.35
C TRP A 99 -4.88 -18.44 6.13
N LEU A 100 -5.78 -17.58 5.67
CA LEU A 100 -7.08 -17.36 6.31
C LEU A 100 -7.91 -18.64 6.33
N VAL A 101 -7.99 -19.35 5.19
CA VAL A 101 -8.68 -20.65 5.12
C VAL A 101 -8.11 -21.64 6.13
N LEU A 102 -6.77 -21.69 6.25
CA LEU A 102 -6.08 -22.56 7.19
C LEU A 102 -6.37 -22.21 8.65
N ALA A 103 -6.09 -20.97 9.04
CA ALA A 103 -6.23 -20.50 10.41
C ALA A 103 -7.67 -20.62 10.89
N ILE A 104 -8.63 -20.13 10.10
CA ILE A 104 -10.05 -20.17 10.45
C ILE A 104 -10.54 -21.61 10.59
N THR A 105 -10.19 -22.50 9.66
CA THR A 105 -10.67 -23.88 9.72
C THR A 105 -10.10 -24.64 10.90
N LEU A 106 -8.82 -24.43 11.21
CA LEU A 106 -8.16 -25.11 12.34
C LEU A 106 -8.69 -24.61 13.68
N GLU A 107 -8.88 -23.30 13.85
CA GLU A 107 -9.48 -22.74 15.07
C GLU A 107 -10.92 -23.22 15.27
N ILE A 108 -11.71 -23.34 14.20
CA ILE A 108 -13.08 -23.84 14.29
C ILE A 108 -13.11 -25.33 14.64
N ASN A 109 -12.18 -26.12 14.11
CA ASN A 109 -12.07 -27.53 14.45
C ASN A 109 -11.66 -27.72 15.92
N ASP A 110 -10.73 -26.91 16.40
CA ASP A 110 -10.32 -26.91 17.81
C ASP A 110 -11.49 -26.50 18.73
N PHE A 111 -12.22 -25.46 18.34
CA PHE A 111 -13.42 -25.03 19.04
C PHE A 111 -14.48 -26.15 19.10
N ARG A 112 -14.73 -26.84 17.97
CA ARG A 112 -15.67 -27.99 17.91
C ARG A 112 -15.23 -29.14 18.81
N TYR A 113 -13.93 -29.41 18.88
CA TYR A 113 -13.38 -30.44 19.75
C TYR A 113 -13.65 -30.12 21.22
N HIS A 114 -13.36 -28.89 21.66
CA HIS A 114 -13.62 -28.44 23.03
C HIS A 114 -15.11 -28.41 23.38
N LEU A 115 -15.96 -28.00 22.44
CA LEU A 115 -17.41 -28.04 22.62
C LEU A 115 -17.91 -29.48 22.80
N ASN A 116 -17.40 -30.42 22.01
CA ASN A 116 -17.74 -31.84 22.14
C ASN A 116 -17.28 -32.41 23.49
N LEU A 117 -16.05 -32.07 23.93
CA LEU A 117 -15.53 -32.49 25.22
C LEU A 117 -16.41 -31.97 26.37
N ALA A 118 -16.74 -30.68 26.37
CA ALA A 118 -17.62 -30.07 27.37
C ALA A 118 -19.01 -30.74 27.38
N HIS A 119 -19.55 -31.07 26.21
CA HIS A 119 -20.82 -31.80 26.10
C HIS A 119 -20.73 -33.21 26.69
N THR A 120 -19.69 -33.99 26.37
CA THR A 120 -19.51 -35.34 26.92
C THR A 120 -19.35 -35.33 28.44
N THR A 121 -18.64 -34.35 28.99
CA THR A 121 -18.50 -34.18 30.46
C THR A 121 -19.84 -33.82 31.10
N ALA A 122 -20.64 -32.95 30.47
CA ALA A 122 -21.97 -32.59 30.96
C ALA A 122 -22.96 -33.77 30.88
N ALA A 123 -22.89 -34.58 29.83
CA ALA A 123 -23.72 -35.77 29.65
C ALA A 123 -23.39 -36.86 30.68
N ALA A 124 -22.11 -37.03 31.05
CA ALA A 124 -21.69 -37.93 32.12
C ALA A 124 -22.30 -37.57 33.49
N GLY A 125 -22.74 -36.32 33.68
CA GLY A 125 -23.46 -35.86 34.87
C GLY A 125 -24.94 -36.27 34.97
N GLY A 126 -25.44 -37.14 34.09
CA GLY A 126 -26.78 -37.76 34.21
C GLY A 126 -27.96 -36.94 33.68
N ASN A 127 -27.73 -35.80 33.03
CA ASN A 127 -28.81 -34.95 32.52
C ASN A 127 -29.11 -35.27 31.04
N SER A 128 -30.17 -36.03 30.76
CA SER A 128 -30.52 -36.55 29.43
C SER A 128 -31.02 -35.50 28.42
N ASN A 129 -31.32 -34.28 28.87
CA ASN A 129 -31.80 -33.18 28.01
C ASN A 129 -30.68 -32.33 27.35
N THR A 130 -29.43 -32.76 27.41
CA THR A 130 -28.24 -31.99 26.97
C THR A 130 -27.97 -32.00 25.46
N ASN A 131 -28.74 -32.73 24.64
CA ASN A 131 -28.49 -32.81 23.19
C ASN A 131 -28.92 -31.56 22.39
N HIS A 132 -29.98 -30.85 22.82
CA HIS A 132 -30.46 -29.65 22.12
C HIS A 132 -29.46 -28.47 22.16
N PRO A 133 -28.82 -28.15 23.30
CA PRO A 133 -27.81 -27.09 23.39
C PRO A 133 -26.61 -27.31 22.47
N TYR A 134 -26.11 -28.55 22.38
CA TYR A 134 -24.97 -28.88 21.53
C TYR A 134 -25.25 -28.63 20.05
N ILE A 135 -26.40 -29.10 19.56
CA ILE A 135 -26.83 -28.86 18.17
C ILE A 135 -27.00 -27.37 17.91
N ALA A 136 -27.60 -26.62 18.85
CA ALA A 136 -27.76 -25.17 18.73
C ALA A 136 -26.40 -24.47 18.62
N SER A 137 -25.43 -24.81 19.48
CA SER A 137 -24.07 -24.25 19.42
C SER A 137 -23.36 -24.56 18.10
N LEU A 138 -23.51 -25.78 17.55
CA LEU A 138 -22.94 -26.12 16.24
C LEU A 138 -23.55 -25.29 15.10
N VAL A 139 -24.88 -25.09 15.13
CA VAL A 139 -25.57 -24.23 14.17
C VAL A 139 -25.10 -22.79 14.29
N ALA A 140 -24.94 -22.27 15.50
CA ALA A 140 -24.46 -20.91 15.75
C ALA A 140 -23.02 -20.69 15.27
N ILE A 141 -22.12 -21.68 15.44
CA ILE A 141 -20.75 -21.63 14.88
C ILE A 141 -20.80 -21.55 13.36
N ARG A 142 -21.62 -22.39 12.73
CA ARG A 142 -21.74 -22.43 11.27
C ARG A 142 -22.26 -21.12 10.70
N LEU A 143 -23.31 -20.56 11.33
CA LEU A 143 -23.87 -19.27 10.93
C LEU A 143 -22.91 -18.11 11.21
N GLY A 144 -22.23 -18.10 12.35
CA GLY A 144 -21.24 -17.08 12.70
C GLY A 144 -20.03 -17.09 11.75
N LEU A 145 -19.58 -18.28 11.34
CA LEU A 145 -18.55 -18.43 10.31
C LEU A 145 -19.02 -17.88 8.96
N TYR A 146 -20.24 -18.21 8.54
CA TYR A 146 -20.80 -17.73 7.28
C TYR A 146 -20.87 -16.20 7.25
N ASP A 147 -21.36 -15.58 8.33
CA ASP A 147 -21.39 -14.11 8.44
C ASP A 147 -19.99 -13.50 8.37
N ALA A 148 -19.00 -14.11 9.04
CA ALA A 148 -17.64 -13.59 9.05
C ALA A 148 -16.96 -13.71 7.68
N LEU A 149 -17.24 -14.79 6.93
CA LEU A 149 -16.78 -14.94 5.56
C LEU A 149 -17.41 -13.90 4.65
N LEU A 150 -18.71 -13.61 4.82
CA LEU A 150 -19.36 -12.52 4.09
C LEU A 150 -18.73 -11.17 4.42
N ASP A 151 -18.52 -10.86 5.71
CA ASP A 151 -17.84 -9.63 6.13
C ASP A 151 -16.44 -9.51 5.51
N ALA A 152 -15.70 -10.62 5.46
CA ALA A 152 -14.38 -10.65 4.84
C ALA A 152 -14.45 -10.35 3.34
N VAL A 153 -15.35 -11.01 2.61
CA VAL A 153 -15.54 -10.78 1.18
C VAL A 153 -15.93 -9.31 0.93
N PHE A 154 -16.86 -8.76 1.70
CA PHE A 154 -17.26 -7.35 1.57
C PHE A 154 -16.10 -6.39 1.87
N LEU A 155 -15.40 -6.60 2.99
CA LEU A 155 -14.30 -5.74 3.40
C LEU A 155 -13.16 -5.75 2.37
N TYR A 156 -12.76 -6.92 1.88
CA TYR A 156 -11.71 -7.01 0.85
C TYR A 156 -12.15 -6.45 -0.49
N SER A 157 -13.37 -6.76 -0.95
CA SER A 157 -13.88 -6.26 -2.23
C SER A 157 -14.05 -4.74 -2.23
N PHE A 158 -14.61 -4.19 -1.15
CA PHE A 158 -14.79 -2.74 -1.02
C PHE A 158 -13.45 -2.00 -0.97
N THR A 159 -12.51 -2.51 -0.17
CA THR A 159 -11.15 -1.97 -0.08
C THR A 159 -10.43 -2.02 -1.43
N TYR A 160 -10.58 -3.14 -2.16
CA TYR A 160 -10.05 -3.30 -3.51
C TYR A 160 -10.64 -2.25 -4.47
N VAL A 161 -11.97 -2.07 -4.49
CA VAL A 161 -12.64 -1.09 -5.38
C VAL A 161 -12.14 0.33 -5.13
N ILE A 162 -11.94 0.72 -3.87
CA ILE A 162 -11.41 2.03 -3.51
C ILE A 162 -10.01 2.22 -4.11
N ILE A 163 -9.09 1.29 -3.84
CA ILE A 163 -7.70 1.44 -4.30
C ILE A 163 -7.60 1.33 -5.82
N PHE A 164 -8.31 0.39 -6.42
CA PHE A 164 -8.35 0.23 -7.86
C PHE A 164 -8.88 1.49 -8.53
N GLY A 165 -9.95 2.10 -7.99
CA GLY A 165 -10.49 3.36 -8.49
C GLY A 165 -9.47 4.52 -8.48
N PHE A 166 -8.61 4.57 -7.47
CA PHE A 166 -7.56 5.59 -7.38
C PHE A 166 -6.33 5.31 -8.25
N THR A 167 -6.04 4.05 -8.57
CA THR A 167 -4.74 3.66 -9.14
C THR A 167 -4.78 3.10 -10.55
N ARG A 168 -5.97 2.77 -11.08
CA ARG A 168 -6.14 2.07 -12.37
C ARG A 168 -5.44 2.74 -13.55
N GLU A 169 -5.42 4.07 -13.61
CA GLU A 169 -4.94 4.79 -14.79
C GLU A 169 -3.53 5.36 -14.64
N ASP A 170 -2.99 5.34 -13.41
CA ASP A 170 -1.85 6.18 -13.04
C ASP A 170 -0.70 5.44 -12.35
N ALA A 171 -0.86 4.14 -12.12
CA ALA A 171 0.22 3.35 -11.59
C ALA A 171 1.33 3.26 -12.65
N ASP A 172 2.39 4.02 -12.44
CA ASP A 172 3.63 3.90 -13.21
C ASP A 172 4.08 2.43 -13.27
N SER A 173 4.58 2.00 -14.43
CA SER A 173 4.92 0.60 -14.66
C SER A 173 6.00 0.11 -13.70
N ASN A 174 6.96 0.98 -13.35
CA ASN A 174 8.02 0.64 -12.41
C ASN A 174 7.47 0.50 -10.99
N THR A 175 6.64 1.45 -10.56
CA THR A 175 5.93 1.38 -9.27
C THR A 175 5.13 0.07 -9.15
N SER A 176 4.43 -0.29 -10.22
CA SER A 176 3.66 -1.52 -10.29
C SER A 176 4.56 -2.76 -10.14
N LEU A 177 5.73 -2.80 -10.78
CA LEU A 177 6.68 -3.93 -10.64
C LEU A 177 7.30 -4.00 -9.23
N VAL A 178 7.62 -2.87 -8.59
CA VAL A 178 8.12 -2.84 -7.20
C VAL A 178 7.06 -3.40 -6.24
N ILE A 179 5.80 -3.02 -6.41
CA ILE A 179 4.68 -3.54 -5.63
C ILE A 179 4.56 -5.06 -5.82
N TRP A 180 4.75 -5.54 -7.04
CA TRP A 180 4.71 -6.96 -7.33
C TRP A 180 5.86 -7.73 -6.66
N GLY A 181 7.10 -7.23 -6.73
CA GLY A 181 8.22 -7.81 -6.00
C GLY A 181 8.01 -7.80 -4.48
N THR A 182 7.40 -6.73 -3.95
CA THR A 182 7.00 -6.63 -2.54
C THR A 182 5.93 -7.66 -2.18
N SER A 183 5.01 -7.96 -3.10
CA SER A 183 3.97 -8.99 -2.95
C SER A 183 4.59 -10.39 -2.79
N TYR A 184 5.65 -10.70 -3.52
CA TYR A 184 6.42 -11.93 -3.31
C TYR A 184 7.07 -11.97 -1.92
N ILE A 185 7.72 -10.89 -1.48
CA ILE A 185 8.34 -10.82 -0.14
C ILE A 185 7.30 -11.00 0.98
N ALA A 186 6.12 -10.38 0.83
CA ALA A 186 4.99 -10.56 1.71
C ALA A 186 4.49 -12.01 1.76
N SER A 187 4.37 -12.65 0.59
CA SER A 187 3.98 -14.05 0.46
C SER A 187 4.97 -14.99 1.13
N ALA A 188 6.26 -14.74 0.95
CA ALA A 188 7.33 -15.49 1.61
C ALA A 188 7.18 -15.41 3.14
N SER A 189 6.87 -14.23 3.68
CA SER A 189 6.64 -14.02 5.11
C SER A 189 5.46 -14.84 5.64
N ILE A 190 4.38 -14.97 4.88
CA ILE A 190 3.21 -15.78 5.27
C ILE A 190 3.51 -17.27 5.19
N LEU A 191 4.24 -17.72 4.17
CA LEU A 191 4.70 -19.10 4.06
C LEU A 191 5.63 -19.46 5.22
N ALA A 192 6.50 -18.54 5.63
CA ALA A 192 7.34 -18.69 6.82
C ALA A 192 6.48 -18.80 8.09
N MET A 193 5.50 -17.92 8.31
CA MET A 193 4.58 -18.04 9.44
C MET A 193 3.83 -19.39 9.43
N THR A 194 3.48 -19.90 8.25
CA THR A 194 2.86 -21.22 8.06
C THR A 194 3.78 -22.34 8.49
N GLY A 195 5.05 -22.30 8.08
CA GLY A 195 6.06 -23.27 8.54
C GLY A 195 6.13 -23.34 10.07
N LEU A 196 6.15 -22.20 10.74
CA LEU A 196 6.20 -22.14 12.22
C LEU A 196 4.95 -22.71 12.89
N LYS A 197 3.78 -22.57 12.25
CA LYS A 197 2.49 -23.04 12.79
C LYS A 197 2.20 -24.52 12.52
N ILE A 198 2.79 -25.13 11.48
CA ILE A 198 2.54 -26.54 11.16
C ILE A 198 2.72 -27.48 12.35
N PRO A 199 3.81 -27.41 13.14
CA PRO A 199 3.97 -28.34 14.26
C PRO A 199 2.95 -28.09 15.38
N GLN A 200 2.44 -26.85 15.54
CA GLN A 200 1.30 -26.55 16.41
C GLN A 200 0.05 -27.26 15.91
N TRP A 201 -0.25 -27.12 14.61
CA TRP A 201 -1.44 -27.70 13.99
C TRP A 201 -1.43 -29.22 13.93
N LEU A 202 -0.26 -29.85 13.86
CA LEU A 202 -0.10 -31.30 13.91
C LEU A 202 -0.10 -31.86 15.35
N GLY A 203 -0.29 -31.00 16.36
CA GLY A 203 -0.41 -31.39 17.76
C GLY A 203 0.90 -31.85 18.39
N ILE A 204 2.05 -31.49 17.83
CA ILE A 204 3.37 -31.79 18.44
C ILE A 204 3.58 -30.88 19.64
N TYR A 205 3.22 -29.61 19.48
CA TYR A 205 3.23 -28.62 20.55
C TYR A 205 1.91 -28.70 21.32
N HIS A 206 1.69 -29.82 22.01
CA HIS A 206 0.42 -30.12 22.66
C HIS A 206 0.18 -29.33 23.95
N LYS A 207 1.21 -28.63 24.44
CA LYS A 207 1.21 -27.94 25.71
C LYS A 207 2.14 -26.74 25.55
N SER A 208 1.64 -25.65 25.01
CA SER A 208 2.20 -24.36 25.36
C SER A 208 1.06 -23.57 25.97
N ASN A 209 1.35 -22.75 26.97
CA ASN A 209 0.41 -21.77 27.48
C ASN A 209 -0.05 -20.74 26.40
N LEU A 210 0.38 -20.90 25.14
CA LEU A 210 -0.34 -20.54 23.90
C LEU A 210 -1.48 -21.52 23.60
N LEU A 211 -2.24 -21.86 24.63
CA LEU A 211 -3.69 -21.84 24.61
C LEU A 211 -4.18 -20.99 23.43
N THR A 212 -4.51 -21.67 22.34
CA THR A 212 -4.73 -21.07 21.02
C THR A 212 -6.15 -20.51 20.97
N ILE A 213 -6.54 -19.78 22.04
CA ILE A 213 -7.79 -19.84 22.80
C ILE A 213 -7.71 -20.98 23.86
N ASN A 214 -7.14 -20.85 25.07
CA ASN A 214 -7.28 -19.64 25.85
C ASN A 214 -8.74 -19.35 25.82
N ASP A 215 -9.58 -20.25 26.31
CA ASP A 215 -10.80 -19.73 26.90
C ASP A 215 -10.38 -18.91 28.14
N THR A 216 -9.58 -17.86 27.93
CA THR A 216 -9.08 -16.87 28.90
C THR A 216 -10.26 -16.19 29.56
N SER A 217 -11.44 -16.36 28.99
CA SER A 217 -12.71 -15.87 29.46
C SER A 217 -13.61 -16.93 30.09
N HIS A 218 -13.24 -18.21 30.12
CA HIS A 218 -14.12 -19.34 30.46
C HIS A 218 -15.46 -19.32 29.68
N ARG A 219 -15.56 -18.62 28.56
CA ARG A 219 -16.76 -18.36 27.74
C ARG A 219 -17.28 -19.53 26.95
N ALA A 220 -16.50 -20.52 26.54
CA ALA A 220 -17.08 -21.72 25.92
C ALA A 220 -17.80 -22.53 27.00
N HIS A 221 -17.13 -22.75 28.14
CA HIS A 221 -17.72 -23.44 29.27
C HIS A 221 -18.86 -22.64 29.91
N LYS A 222 -18.71 -21.32 30.00
CA LYS A 222 -19.70 -20.35 30.48
C LYS A 222 -20.82 -20.13 29.49
N ALA A 223 -20.60 -20.14 28.18
CA ALA A 223 -21.70 -20.10 27.21
C ALA A 223 -22.51 -21.38 27.28
N VAL A 224 -21.87 -22.55 27.42
CA VAL A 224 -22.60 -23.82 27.64
C VAL A 224 -23.34 -23.80 28.99
N TYR A 225 -22.70 -23.29 30.05
CA TYR A 225 -23.27 -23.19 31.39
C TYR A 225 -24.40 -22.14 31.48
N ASP A 226 -24.19 -20.89 31.07
CA ASP A 226 -25.20 -19.81 31.04
C ASP A 226 -26.40 -20.20 30.17
N HIS A 227 -26.16 -20.96 29.08
CA HIS A 227 -27.23 -21.45 28.22
C HIS A 227 -28.00 -22.64 28.84
N ALA A 228 -27.35 -23.42 29.72
CA ALA A 228 -27.96 -24.53 30.44
C ALA A 228 -28.63 -24.12 31.77
N VAL A 229 -28.13 -23.07 32.43
CA VAL A 229 -28.51 -22.69 33.80
C VAL A 229 -29.37 -21.43 33.85
N GLU A 230 -29.10 -20.42 33.02
CA GLU A 230 -29.78 -19.12 33.12
C GLU A 230 -30.79 -18.84 32.01
N GLY A 231 -30.74 -19.54 30.87
CA GLY A 231 -31.69 -19.32 29.75
C GLY A 231 -31.62 -17.92 29.12
N THR A 232 -30.69 -17.06 29.55
CA THR A 232 -30.60 -15.64 29.19
C THR A 232 -29.50 -15.36 28.17
N CYS A 233 -28.53 -16.26 27.97
CA CYS A 233 -27.50 -16.09 26.95
C CYS A 233 -28.04 -16.53 25.59
N SER A 234 -28.49 -15.56 24.78
CA SER A 234 -29.05 -15.82 23.46
C SER A 234 -28.00 -16.38 22.49
N LEU A 235 -28.41 -17.38 21.71
CA LEU A 235 -27.63 -17.99 20.62
C LEU A 235 -26.96 -16.94 19.68
N THR A 236 -27.56 -15.76 19.58
CA THR A 236 -27.06 -14.61 18.81
C THR A 236 -25.76 -14.03 19.38
N SER A 237 -25.60 -13.97 20.70
CA SER A 237 -24.35 -13.50 21.34
C SER A 237 -23.18 -14.43 21.02
N PHE A 238 -23.43 -15.74 21.07
CA PHE A 238 -22.42 -16.74 20.74
C PHE A 238 -22.04 -16.70 19.24
N ARG A 239 -23.03 -16.61 18.35
CA ARG A 239 -22.82 -16.38 16.91
C ARG A 239 -21.96 -15.14 16.65
N TYR A 240 -22.25 -14.03 17.33
CA TYR A 240 -21.49 -12.78 17.18
C TYR A 240 -20.03 -12.91 17.65
N GLN A 241 -19.76 -13.70 18.69
CA GLN A 241 -18.39 -13.94 19.13
C GLN A 241 -17.57 -14.76 18.14
N VAL A 242 -18.17 -15.80 17.56
CA VAL A 242 -17.53 -16.57 16.46
C VAL A 242 -17.23 -15.63 15.28
N ARG A 243 -18.20 -14.78 14.93
CA ARG A 243 -18.05 -13.77 13.88
C ARG A 243 -16.88 -12.81 14.16
N LEU A 244 -16.79 -12.26 15.37
CA LEU A 244 -15.70 -11.38 15.79
C LEU A 244 -14.33 -12.07 15.81
N GLY A 245 -14.28 -13.34 16.22
CA GLY A 245 -13.05 -14.13 16.22
C GLY A 245 -12.47 -14.24 14.81
N VAL A 246 -13.29 -14.68 13.86
CA VAL A 246 -12.91 -14.80 12.45
C VAL A 246 -12.65 -13.41 11.81
N GLY A 247 -13.47 -12.41 12.13
CA GLY A 247 -13.32 -11.04 11.66
C GLY A 247 -12.00 -10.40 12.08
N LYS A 248 -11.47 -10.76 13.26
CA LYS A 248 -10.15 -10.29 13.72
C LYS A 248 -9.03 -10.76 12.80
N HIS A 249 -9.04 -12.02 12.37
CA HIS A 249 -8.01 -12.54 11.46
C HIS A 249 -8.09 -11.87 10.09
N THR A 250 -9.31 -11.66 9.61
CA THR A 250 -9.57 -10.95 8.35
C THR A 250 -9.06 -9.51 8.39
N THR A 251 -9.47 -8.73 9.40
CA THR A 251 -9.14 -7.30 9.51
C THR A 251 -7.64 -7.04 9.68
N GLN A 252 -6.89 -7.95 10.30
CA GLN A 252 -5.43 -7.84 10.45
C GLN A 252 -4.69 -7.75 9.11
N PHE A 253 -5.18 -8.39 8.06
CA PHE A 253 -4.50 -8.41 6.76
C PHE A 253 -5.02 -7.36 5.77
N VAL A 254 -6.16 -6.73 6.04
CA VAL A 254 -6.77 -5.75 5.10
C VAL A 254 -5.84 -4.56 4.85
N LEU A 255 -5.28 -3.96 5.90
CA LEU A 255 -4.34 -2.86 5.74
C LEU A 255 -3.05 -3.29 5.03
N PHE A 256 -2.57 -4.49 5.33
CA PHE A 256 -1.39 -5.05 4.70
C PHE A 256 -1.61 -5.34 3.22
N LEU A 257 -2.85 -5.62 2.80
CA LEU A 257 -3.21 -5.89 1.42
C LEU A 257 -3.39 -4.63 0.56
N LEU A 258 -3.52 -3.44 1.18
CA LEU A 258 -3.76 -2.19 0.44
C LEU A 258 -2.75 -1.96 -0.70
N PRO A 259 -1.43 -2.06 -0.47
CA PRO A 259 -0.46 -1.77 -1.53
C PRO A 259 -0.55 -2.74 -2.71
N PHE A 260 -1.02 -3.97 -2.49
CA PHE A 260 -1.08 -5.02 -3.52
C PHE A 260 -2.33 -4.92 -4.42
N TYR A 261 -3.26 -4.02 -4.11
CA TYR A 261 -4.41 -3.73 -4.97
C TYR A 261 -4.10 -2.71 -6.08
N ILE A 262 -2.92 -2.09 -6.04
CA ILE A 262 -2.48 -1.11 -7.03
C ILE A 262 -2.26 -1.79 -8.38
N ASP A 263 -2.93 -1.29 -9.43
CA ASP A 263 -2.95 -1.85 -10.79
C ASP A 263 -3.40 -3.32 -10.88
N LEU A 264 -4.04 -3.85 -9.84
CA LEU A 264 -4.51 -5.23 -9.86
C LEU A 264 -5.83 -5.29 -10.65
N LYS A 265 -5.81 -5.92 -11.82
CA LYS A 265 -7.02 -6.16 -12.63
C LYS A 265 -8.04 -7.00 -11.84
N VAL A 266 -9.33 -6.71 -12.01
CA VAL A 266 -10.42 -7.41 -11.30
C VAL A 266 -10.33 -8.92 -11.44
N TRP A 267 -10.06 -9.43 -12.65
CA TRP A 267 -9.89 -10.87 -12.90
C TRP A 267 -8.68 -11.48 -12.19
N SER A 268 -7.61 -10.70 -12.03
CA SER A 268 -6.40 -11.13 -11.33
C SER A 268 -6.61 -11.19 -9.82
N HIS A 269 -7.42 -10.28 -9.27
CA HIS A 269 -7.87 -10.34 -7.89
C HIS A 269 -8.74 -11.57 -7.61
N LEU A 270 -9.77 -11.81 -8.43
CA LEU A 270 -10.67 -12.95 -8.26
C LEU A 270 -9.96 -14.29 -8.39
N SER A 271 -9.04 -14.42 -9.36
CA SER A 271 -8.22 -15.63 -9.51
C SER A 271 -7.26 -15.82 -8.33
N ALA A 272 -6.66 -14.75 -7.78
CA ALA A 272 -5.82 -14.86 -6.59
C ALA A 272 -6.58 -15.37 -5.37
N LEU A 273 -7.80 -14.85 -5.13
CA LEU A 273 -8.68 -15.36 -4.08
C LEU A 273 -9.02 -16.84 -4.29
N PHE A 274 -9.34 -17.23 -5.52
CA PHE A 274 -9.69 -18.62 -5.86
C PHE A 274 -8.51 -19.58 -5.69
N VAL A 275 -7.33 -19.22 -6.20
CA VAL A 275 -6.10 -20.00 -6.07
C VAL A 275 -5.73 -20.16 -4.60
N GLY A 276 -5.76 -19.06 -3.83
CA GLY A 276 -5.50 -19.10 -2.39
C GLY A 276 -6.48 -20.00 -1.64
N PHE A 277 -7.77 -19.92 -1.97
CA PHE A 277 -8.79 -20.79 -1.39
C PHE A 277 -8.52 -22.27 -1.67
N LEU A 278 -8.29 -22.65 -2.94
CA LEU A 278 -8.00 -24.03 -3.32
C LEU A 278 -6.74 -24.56 -2.61
N PHE A 279 -5.68 -23.76 -2.58
CA PHE A 279 -4.43 -24.15 -1.94
C PHE A 279 -4.63 -24.37 -0.43
N GLY A 280 -5.36 -23.48 0.24
CA GLY A 280 -5.72 -23.64 1.65
C GLY A 280 -6.49 -24.94 1.92
N GLN A 281 -7.46 -25.29 1.07
CA GLN A 281 -8.23 -26.53 1.20
C GLN A 281 -7.38 -27.79 0.99
N VAL A 282 -6.54 -27.80 -0.05
CA VAL A 282 -5.62 -28.92 -0.31
C VAL A 282 -4.65 -29.11 0.86
N PHE A 283 -4.14 -28.01 1.41
CA PHE A 283 -3.24 -28.05 2.55
C PHE A 283 -3.92 -28.57 3.83
N LEU A 284 -5.15 -28.13 4.10
CA LEU A 284 -5.97 -28.68 5.20
C LEU A 284 -6.19 -30.18 5.05
N PHE A 285 -6.50 -30.64 3.84
CA PHE A 285 -6.67 -32.06 3.56
C PHE A 285 -5.37 -32.83 3.79
N ALA A 286 -4.22 -32.26 3.41
CA ALA A 286 -2.91 -32.84 3.68
C ALA A 286 -2.64 -32.95 5.19
N ILE A 287 -2.90 -31.88 5.98
CA ILE A 287 -2.79 -31.92 7.45
C ILE A 287 -3.68 -33.03 8.02
N PHE A 288 -4.94 -33.09 7.58
CA PHE A 288 -5.90 -34.09 8.06
C PHE A 288 -5.44 -35.52 7.76
N LYS A 289 -4.97 -35.78 6.53
CA LYS A 289 -4.41 -37.09 6.15
C LYS A 289 -3.14 -37.41 6.92
N CYS A 290 -2.28 -36.43 7.15
CA CYS A 290 -1.08 -36.60 7.97
C CYS A 290 -1.43 -36.98 9.41
N HIS A 291 -2.44 -36.32 9.99
CA HIS A 291 -2.93 -36.59 11.33
C HIS A 291 -3.48 -38.01 11.49
N GLN A 292 -4.26 -38.49 10.50
CA GLN A 292 -4.81 -39.85 10.50
C GLN A 292 -3.73 -40.92 10.31
N ARG A 293 -2.80 -40.71 9.37
CA ARG A 293 -1.90 -41.78 8.90
C ARG A 293 -0.63 -41.92 9.73
N TYR A 294 -0.07 -40.82 10.25
CA TYR A 294 1.29 -40.83 10.80
C TYR A 294 1.34 -40.66 12.32
N LYS A 295 0.46 -41.31 13.10
CA LYS A 295 0.47 -41.22 14.58
C LYS A 295 1.87 -41.40 15.20
N LYS A 296 2.64 -42.39 14.73
CA LYS A 296 3.99 -42.69 15.26
C LYS A 296 5.10 -41.75 14.76
N HIS A 297 4.90 -41.09 13.62
CA HIS A 297 5.93 -40.29 12.94
C HIS A 297 5.55 -38.81 12.79
N ARG A 298 4.60 -38.29 13.58
CA ARG A 298 4.08 -36.91 13.45
C ARG A 298 5.19 -35.87 13.51
N VAL A 299 6.13 -36.02 14.44
CA VAL A 299 7.26 -35.10 14.64
C VAL A 299 8.09 -34.98 13.37
N MET A 300 8.49 -36.11 12.79
CA MET A 300 9.28 -36.12 11.55
C MET A 300 8.52 -35.46 10.40
N VAL A 301 7.24 -35.79 10.22
CA VAL A 301 6.40 -35.20 9.16
C VAL A 301 6.28 -33.69 9.31
N ALA A 302 6.08 -33.18 10.53
CA ALA A 302 5.97 -31.75 10.76
C ALA A 302 7.31 -31.01 10.54
N MET A 303 8.42 -31.59 11.00
CA MET A 303 9.74 -31.01 10.78
C MET A 303 10.08 -30.96 9.29
N CYS A 304 9.81 -32.05 8.54
CA CYS A 304 9.99 -32.07 7.09
C CYS A 304 9.10 -31.04 6.38
N ALA A 305 7.82 -30.93 6.76
CA ALA A 305 6.91 -29.95 6.18
C ALA A 305 7.33 -28.50 6.49
N SER A 306 7.74 -28.23 7.73
CA SER A 306 8.27 -26.92 8.17
C SER A 306 9.54 -26.55 7.40
N ALA A 307 10.49 -27.48 7.24
CA ALA A 307 11.71 -27.27 6.47
C ALA A 307 11.44 -27.05 4.98
N THR A 308 10.47 -27.78 4.42
CA THR A 308 10.05 -27.58 3.01
C THR A 308 9.47 -26.20 2.80
N LEU A 309 8.57 -25.74 3.69
CA LEU A 309 8.05 -24.37 3.62
C LEU A 309 9.13 -23.31 3.85
N SER A 310 10.15 -23.58 4.66
CA SER A 310 11.32 -22.69 4.78
C SER A 310 12.00 -22.47 3.44
N LEU A 311 12.28 -23.55 2.71
CA LEU A 311 12.95 -23.49 1.43
C LEU A 311 12.09 -22.76 0.38
N VAL A 312 10.80 -23.10 0.30
CA VAL A 312 9.88 -22.43 -0.63
C VAL A 312 9.76 -20.94 -0.29
N SER A 313 9.63 -20.60 1.00
CA SER A 313 9.60 -19.21 1.46
C SER A 313 10.86 -18.43 1.04
N SER A 314 12.05 -19.02 1.19
CA SER A 314 13.30 -18.39 0.75
C SER A 314 13.37 -18.18 -0.75
N LEU A 315 12.91 -19.13 -1.56
CA LEU A 315 12.86 -18.96 -3.03
C LEU A 315 11.92 -17.81 -3.43
N VAL A 316 10.73 -17.77 -2.82
CA VAL A 316 9.74 -16.71 -3.06
C VAL A 316 10.27 -15.34 -2.61
N PHE A 317 10.99 -15.28 -1.48
CA PHE A 317 11.62 -14.05 -1.01
C PHE A 317 12.68 -13.54 -2.00
N THR A 318 13.58 -14.43 -2.44
CA THR A 318 14.62 -14.09 -3.43
C THR A 318 14.04 -13.65 -4.75
N ALA A 319 12.96 -14.27 -5.22
CA ALA A 319 12.25 -13.82 -6.43
C ALA A 319 11.72 -12.39 -6.28
N GLY A 320 11.15 -12.05 -5.11
CA GLY A 320 10.67 -10.70 -4.83
C GLY A 320 11.80 -9.67 -4.80
N VAL A 321 12.93 -9.99 -4.15
CA VAL A 321 14.13 -9.14 -4.14
C VAL A 321 14.68 -8.93 -5.55
N TYR A 322 14.75 -9.99 -6.35
CA TYR A 322 15.21 -9.92 -7.74
C TYR A 322 14.33 -8.99 -8.59
N ILE A 323 13.01 -9.08 -8.48
CA ILE A 323 12.09 -8.19 -9.20
C ILE A 323 12.34 -6.73 -8.80
N ILE A 324 12.43 -6.43 -7.50
CA ILE A 324 12.67 -5.06 -7.02
C ILE A 324 14.02 -4.52 -7.54
N ASP A 325 15.08 -5.33 -7.48
CA ASP A 325 16.42 -4.96 -7.94
C ASP A 325 16.45 -4.63 -9.43
N THR A 326 15.77 -5.43 -10.26
CA THR A 326 15.67 -5.18 -11.71
C THR A 326 14.97 -3.87 -12.03
N VAL A 327 14.00 -3.45 -11.23
CA VAL A 327 13.24 -2.21 -11.47
C VAL A 327 14.00 -0.98 -11.01
N TRP A 328 14.65 -1.07 -9.85
CA TRP A 328 15.47 0.03 -9.35
C TRP A 328 16.78 0.20 -10.09
N ASN A 329 17.14 -0.77 -10.95
CA ASN A 329 18.42 -0.81 -11.64
C ASN A 329 19.54 -0.44 -10.66
N TRP A 330 19.48 -1.02 -9.45
CA TRP A 330 20.43 -0.68 -8.41
C TRP A 330 21.77 -1.12 -8.98
N GLN A 331 22.56 -0.16 -9.47
CA GLN A 331 23.96 -0.34 -9.85
C GLN A 331 24.79 -0.61 -8.58
N SER A 332 24.30 -1.49 -7.72
CA SER A 332 25.04 -2.02 -6.62
C SER A 332 26.25 -2.71 -7.23
N ALA A 333 27.42 -2.48 -6.64
CA ALA A 333 28.66 -3.13 -7.06
C ALA A 333 28.60 -4.67 -6.95
N LEU A 334 27.50 -5.22 -6.43
CA LEU A 334 27.28 -6.64 -6.24
C LEU A 334 26.58 -7.23 -7.48
N PRO A 335 27.14 -8.30 -8.08
CA PRO A 335 26.46 -9.01 -9.15
C PRO A 335 25.07 -9.49 -8.68
N ILE A 336 24.04 -9.35 -9.52
CA ILE A 336 22.65 -9.75 -9.23
C ILE A 336 22.56 -11.19 -8.68
N ARG A 337 23.40 -12.10 -9.20
CA ARG A 337 23.49 -13.50 -8.72
C ARG A 337 23.89 -13.60 -7.25
N LEU A 338 24.80 -12.73 -6.80
CA LEU A 338 25.27 -12.71 -5.42
C LEU A 338 24.20 -12.12 -4.49
N LEU A 339 23.48 -11.07 -4.92
CA LEU A 339 22.33 -10.54 -4.16
C LEU A 339 21.23 -11.59 -4.00
N GLY A 340 20.94 -12.35 -5.06
CA GLY A 340 20.00 -13.47 -5.00
C GLY A 340 20.43 -14.55 -4.01
N LEU A 341 21.71 -14.95 -4.02
CA LEU A 341 22.24 -15.94 -3.07
C LEU A 341 22.21 -15.43 -1.61
N ILE A 342 22.60 -14.17 -1.37
CA ILE A 342 22.61 -13.57 -0.04
C ILE A 342 21.18 -13.47 0.51
N SER A 343 20.23 -12.99 -0.30
CA SER A 343 18.82 -12.91 0.11
C SER A 343 18.23 -14.28 0.44
N PHE A 344 18.52 -15.30 -0.38
CA PHE A 344 18.07 -16.67 -0.17
C PHE A 344 18.62 -17.25 1.15
N MET A 345 19.94 -17.21 1.31
CA MET A 345 20.62 -17.80 2.47
C MET A 345 20.31 -17.02 3.76
N GLY A 346 20.25 -15.69 3.68
CA GLY A 346 19.90 -14.83 4.80
C GLY A 346 18.48 -15.08 5.31
N TRP A 347 17.50 -15.17 4.40
CA TRP A 347 16.12 -15.49 4.76
C TRP A 347 15.98 -16.91 5.31
N LEU A 348 16.60 -17.91 4.65
CA LEU A 348 16.56 -19.31 5.09
C LEU A 348 17.14 -19.47 6.49
N THR A 349 18.31 -18.88 6.74
CA THR A 349 19.00 -18.97 8.03
C THR A 349 18.19 -18.30 9.14
N SER A 350 17.67 -17.10 8.87
CA SER A 350 16.82 -16.37 9.82
C SER A 350 15.59 -17.20 10.20
N PHE A 351 14.99 -17.86 9.23
CA PHE A 351 13.78 -18.64 9.46
C PHE A 351 14.03 -19.97 10.17
N LEU A 352 15.09 -20.70 9.79
CA LEU A 352 15.52 -21.91 10.53
C LEU A 352 15.90 -21.57 11.97
N PHE A 353 16.51 -20.42 12.21
CA PHE A 353 16.80 -19.92 13.56
C PHE A 353 15.52 -19.68 14.37
N LEU A 354 14.50 -19.01 13.79
CA LEU A 354 13.19 -18.82 14.42
C LEU A 354 12.49 -20.15 14.73
N GLN A 355 12.56 -21.14 13.82
CA GLN A 355 12.06 -22.49 14.07
C GLN A 355 12.79 -23.16 15.22
N GLY A 356 14.12 -23.01 15.29
CA GLY A 356 14.95 -23.52 16.38
C GLY A 356 14.57 -22.92 17.74
N ILE A 357 14.33 -21.61 17.80
CA ILE A 357 13.84 -20.93 19.01
C ILE A 357 12.49 -21.50 19.45
N GLN A 358 11.51 -21.58 18.52
CA GLN A 358 10.20 -22.10 18.87
C GLN A 358 10.25 -23.56 19.33
N TYR A 359 11.07 -24.39 18.67
CA TYR A 359 11.30 -25.77 19.07
C TYR A 359 11.94 -25.86 20.47
N TYR A 360 12.93 -25.01 20.76
CA TYR A 360 13.58 -24.94 22.06
C TYR A 360 12.62 -24.53 23.19
N GLU A 361 11.80 -23.49 22.97
CA GLU A 361 10.78 -23.06 23.94
C GLU A 361 9.79 -24.19 24.26
N GLN A 362 9.44 -25.01 23.26
CA GLN A 362 8.53 -26.13 23.44
C GLN A 362 9.17 -27.28 24.23
N ILE A 363 10.44 -27.58 23.98
CA ILE A 363 11.18 -28.56 24.80
C ILE A 363 11.26 -28.09 26.26
N GLN A 364 11.63 -26.83 26.49
CA GLN A 364 11.67 -26.22 27.83
C GLN A 364 10.32 -26.32 28.55
N PHE A 365 9.22 -26.09 27.83
CA PHE A 365 7.89 -26.24 28.39
C PHE A 365 7.57 -27.70 28.74
N ALA A 366 7.93 -28.65 27.87
CA ALA A 366 7.72 -30.07 28.13
C ALA A 366 8.53 -30.57 29.33
N SER A 367 9.76 -30.06 29.55
CA SER A 367 10.61 -30.45 30.67
C SER A 367 10.18 -29.86 32.02
N THR A 368 9.48 -28.73 32.03
CA THR A 368 9.03 -28.07 33.28
C THR A 368 7.75 -28.66 33.86
N HIS A 369 7.01 -29.48 33.10
CA HIS A 369 5.77 -30.12 33.54
C HIS A 369 5.79 -31.65 33.36
N PRO A 370 6.78 -32.37 33.94
CA PRO A 370 6.93 -33.81 33.72
C PRO A 370 5.82 -34.64 34.40
N GLY A 371 5.19 -34.13 35.46
CA GLY A 371 4.35 -34.93 36.37
C GLY A 371 2.90 -35.19 35.97
N GLU A 372 2.40 -34.70 34.82
CA GLU A 372 0.99 -34.92 34.42
C GLU A 372 0.80 -36.07 33.41
N LYS A 373 1.87 -36.80 33.07
CA LYS A 373 1.83 -37.85 32.02
C LYS A 373 1.77 -39.28 32.53
N GLU A 374 2.11 -39.56 33.79
CA GLU A 374 2.19 -40.94 34.28
C GLU A 374 0.88 -41.47 34.91
N GLU A 375 -0.04 -40.60 35.33
CA GLU A 375 -1.26 -41.03 36.04
C GLU A 375 -2.39 -41.55 35.12
N LYS A 376 -2.14 -41.75 33.82
CA LYS A 376 -3.16 -42.18 32.84
C LYS A 376 -2.85 -43.43 32.03
N GLU A 377 -1.65 -44.01 32.17
CA GLU A 377 -1.30 -45.24 31.44
C GLU A 377 -1.43 -46.50 32.33
N GLU A 378 -1.72 -46.35 33.62
CA GLU A 378 -1.92 -47.49 34.55
C GLU A 378 -3.37 -47.98 34.64
N ASP A 379 -4.36 -47.24 34.13
CA ASP A 379 -5.79 -47.63 34.19
C ASP A 379 -6.29 -48.45 32.97
N ASP A 380 -5.50 -48.56 31.90
CA ASP A 380 -5.86 -49.39 30.71
C ASP A 380 -5.37 -50.86 30.82
N GLU A 381 -4.77 -51.24 31.96
CA GLU A 381 -4.42 -52.64 32.28
C GLU A 381 -5.33 -53.26 33.36
N VAL A 382 -6.55 -52.73 33.56
CA VAL A 382 -7.59 -53.39 34.36
C VAL A 382 -8.18 -54.56 33.56
N GLY A 383 -7.90 -55.75 34.05
CA GLY A 383 -8.15 -57.02 33.39
C GLY A 383 -9.59 -57.29 32.94
N HIS A 384 -9.67 -58.16 31.94
CA HIS A 384 -10.80 -59.03 31.64
C HIS A 384 -11.25 -59.76 32.92
N LEU A 385 -12.09 -59.13 33.74
CA LEU A 385 -12.84 -59.81 34.79
C LEU A 385 -14.09 -60.40 34.13
N ILE A 386 -14.10 -61.73 34.04
CA ILE A 386 -15.27 -62.54 33.71
C ILE A 386 -16.33 -62.22 34.77
N ILE A 387 -17.45 -61.65 34.32
CA ILE A 387 -18.67 -61.56 35.15
C ILE A 387 -19.30 -62.95 35.10
N ASP A 388 -19.18 -63.68 36.21
CA ASP A 388 -20.00 -64.84 36.53
C ASP A 388 -21.18 -64.33 37.38
N ASP A 389 -22.39 -64.72 37.00
CA ASP A 389 -23.64 -64.23 37.57
C ASP A 389 -23.81 -64.71 39.02
N GLY A 390 -23.96 -63.77 39.95
CA GLY A 390 -24.16 -64.08 41.37
C GLY A 390 -24.65 -62.90 42.20
N ILE A 391 -25.94 -62.57 42.04
CA ILE A 391 -26.72 -61.69 42.93
C ILE A 391 -26.67 -62.25 44.37
N PRO A 392 -26.52 -61.41 45.41
CA PRO A 392 -27.69 -61.07 46.22
C PRO A 392 -27.83 -59.58 46.55
N ILE A 393 -29.10 -59.17 46.53
CA ILE A 393 -29.67 -57.92 47.01
C ILE A 393 -29.32 -57.73 48.49
N VAL A 394 -28.81 -56.55 48.86
CA VAL A 394 -28.81 -56.07 50.24
C VAL A 394 -29.39 -54.66 50.29
N GLU A 395 -30.54 -54.62 50.94
CA GLU A 395 -31.30 -53.47 51.42
C GLU A 395 -30.54 -52.84 52.60
N GLY A 396 -30.43 -51.50 52.64
CA GLY A 396 -29.65 -50.84 53.68
C GLY A 396 -29.76 -49.31 53.66
N ASP A 397 -30.76 -48.82 54.38
CA ASP A 397 -30.98 -47.43 54.77
C ASP A 397 -29.72 -46.74 55.34
N LYS A 398 -29.58 -45.45 54.99
CA LYS A 398 -29.42 -44.29 55.90
C LYS A 398 -28.65 -43.17 55.21
N LEU A 399 -29.34 -42.09 54.87
CA LEU A 399 -28.70 -40.77 54.80
C LEU A 399 -29.67 -39.67 55.25
N THR A 400 -29.57 -39.43 56.55
CA THR A 400 -29.35 -38.13 57.20
C THR A 400 -30.15 -36.92 56.72
N GLN A 401 -31.15 -36.60 57.55
CA GLN A 401 -31.77 -35.29 57.75
C GLN A 401 -30.75 -34.14 57.87
N CYS A 402 -31.02 -33.06 57.14
CA CYS A 402 -30.81 -31.69 57.62
C CYS A 402 -32.13 -30.93 57.44
N ALA A 403 -32.87 -30.79 58.55
CA ALA A 403 -34.00 -29.88 58.68
C ALA A 403 -33.48 -28.47 59.01
N GLY A 404 -34.09 -27.45 58.38
CA GLY A 404 -33.74 -26.05 58.62
C GLY A 404 -34.74 -25.07 58.03
N SER A 405 -35.89 -24.95 58.71
CA SER A 405 -36.73 -23.74 58.85
C SER A 405 -37.46 -23.13 57.64
N SER A 406 -38.74 -23.47 57.54
CA SER A 406 -39.90 -22.55 57.59
C SER A 406 -39.65 -21.06 57.32
N SER A 407 -40.29 -20.53 56.26
CA SER A 407 -40.97 -19.22 56.27
C SER A 407 -42.01 -19.14 55.14
N ASN A 408 -43.27 -19.14 55.56
CA ASN A 408 -44.53 -18.72 54.92
C ASN A 408 -44.52 -18.22 53.47
N SER A 409 -45.26 -18.96 52.65
CA SER A 409 -45.83 -18.50 51.38
C SER A 409 -46.91 -17.45 51.62
N LEU A 410 -46.65 -16.21 51.20
CA LEU A 410 -47.66 -15.18 51.04
C LEU A 410 -47.92 -15.05 49.53
N ILE A 411 -49.07 -15.54 49.09
CA ILE A 411 -49.55 -15.40 47.72
C ILE A 411 -49.93 -13.93 47.54
N VAL A 412 -49.04 -13.15 46.92
CA VAL A 412 -49.36 -11.83 46.37
C VAL A 412 -49.62 -12.03 44.88
N ASN A 413 -50.89 -12.04 44.50
CA ASN A 413 -51.31 -11.86 43.11
C ASN A 413 -51.04 -10.39 42.72
N GLU A 414 -49.88 -10.11 42.14
CA GLU A 414 -49.65 -8.88 41.38
C GLU A 414 -50.25 -9.07 39.97
N ASN A 415 -51.51 -8.64 39.82
CA ASN A 415 -52.04 -8.26 38.52
C ASN A 415 -51.28 -7.00 38.07
N LYS A 416 -50.16 -7.18 37.36
CA LYS A 416 -49.59 -6.11 36.55
C LYS A 416 -50.57 -5.80 35.42
N THR A 417 -51.14 -4.61 35.49
CA THR A 417 -52.08 -4.05 34.52
C THR A 417 -51.46 -4.08 33.13
N GLU A 418 -52.26 -4.56 32.17
CA GLU A 418 -51.97 -4.73 30.75
C GLU A 418 -51.37 -3.47 30.09
N GLU A 419 -51.59 -2.29 30.69
CA GLU A 419 -51.03 -1.00 30.29
C GLU A 419 -49.49 -0.90 30.41
N GLU A 420 -48.86 -1.47 31.45
CA GLU A 420 -47.39 -1.40 31.58
C GLU A 420 -46.68 -2.29 30.56
N LYS A 421 -47.32 -3.41 30.19
CA LYS A 421 -46.78 -4.33 29.18
C LYS A 421 -46.83 -3.69 27.79
N ASN A 422 -47.94 -3.02 27.48
CA ASN A 422 -48.10 -2.29 26.22
C ASN A 422 -47.16 -1.06 26.15
N ALA A 423 -46.91 -0.37 27.26
CA ALA A 423 -45.97 0.75 27.31
C ALA A 423 -44.51 0.31 27.12
N SER A 424 -44.13 -0.86 27.62
CA SER A 424 -42.81 -1.45 27.39
C SER A 424 -42.63 -1.85 25.92
N GLU A 425 -43.64 -2.49 25.34
CA GLU A 425 -43.60 -2.96 23.95
C GLU A 425 -43.59 -1.78 22.95
N LEU A 426 -44.33 -0.70 23.26
CA LEU A 426 -44.31 0.53 22.47
C LEU A 426 -42.95 1.25 22.54
N LYS A 427 -42.28 1.25 23.71
CA LYS A 427 -40.92 1.81 23.85
C LYS A 427 -39.91 1.05 23.02
N ASP A 428 -40.00 -0.27 22.96
CA ASP A 428 -39.09 -1.09 22.17
C ASP A 428 -39.36 -0.94 20.66
N GLN A 429 -40.62 -0.83 20.24
CA GLN A 429 -40.97 -0.51 18.85
C GLN A 429 -40.47 0.87 18.42
N LEU A 430 -40.67 1.90 19.26
CA LEU A 430 -40.20 3.25 18.97
C LEU A 430 -38.67 3.31 18.87
N LYS A 431 -37.95 2.55 19.70
CA LYS A 431 -36.49 2.47 19.67
C LYS A 431 -35.97 1.77 18.41
N ILE A 432 -36.66 0.72 17.94
CA ILE A 432 -36.35 0.04 16.67
C ILE A 432 -36.62 0.96 15.48
N GLU A 433 -37.67 1.78 15.53
CA GLU A 433 -38.04 2.68 14.44
C GLU A 433 -37.10 3.89 14.33
N VAL A 434 -36.61 4.42 15.47
CA VAL A 434 -35.54 5.44 15.49
C VAL A 434 -34.24 4.90 14.90
N ILE A 435 -33.82 3.68 15.29
CA ILE A 435 -32.62 3.03 14.73
C ILE A 435 -32.78 2.76 13.23
N ARG A 436 -33.98 2.36 12.78
CA ARG A 436 -34.26 2.14 11.36
C ARG A 436 -34.15 3.45 10.57
N ARG A 437 -34.71 4.56 11.09
CA ARG A 437 -34.65 5.88 10.46
C ARG A 437 -33.21 6.36 10.30
N ASP A 438 -32.40 6.29 11.36
CA ASP A 438 -30.97 6.65 11.34
C ASP A 438 -30.16 5.82 10.32
N LEU A 439 -30.48 4.52 10.16
CA LEU A 439 -29.81 3.66 9.19
C LEU A 439 -30.18 4.00 7.73
N THR A 440 -31.44 4.31 7.46
CA THR A 440 -31.89 4.75 6.12
C THR A 440 -31.31 6.11 5.74
N GLU A 441 -31.30 7.07 6.67
CA GLU A 441 -30.76 8.43 6.43
C GLU A 441 -29.23 8.42 6.23
N ASN A 442 -28.51 7.54 6.94
CA ASN A 442 -27.10 7.28 6.67
C ASN A 442 -26.85 6.47 5.38
N SER A 443 -27.75 5.56 4.98
CA SER A 443 -27.53 4.75 3.76
C SER A 443 -27.59 5.57 2.48
N ASN A 444 -28.44 6.60 2.44
CA ASN A 444 -28.51 7.53 1.30
C ASN A 444 -27.31 8.47 1.26
N SER A 445 -26.79 8.88 2.42
CA SER A 445 -25.52 9.62 2.56
C SER A 445 -24.32 8.78 2.08
N ILE A 446 -24.29 7.48 2.39
CA ILE A 446 -23.23 6.57 1.94
C ILE A 446 -23.29 6.34 0.42
N TYR A 447 -24.49 6.26 -0.18
CA TYR A 447 -24.63 6.14 -1.64
C TYR A 447 -24.14 7.40 -2.38
N GLU A 448 -24.36 8.60 -1.84
CA GLU A 448 -23.77 9.85 -2.39
C GLU A 448 -22.25 9.93 -2.18
N ILE A 449 -21.72 9.37 -1.09
CA ILE A 449 -20.27 9.30 -0.83
C ILE A 449 -19.54 8.35 -1.80
N VAL A 450 -20.23 7.30 -2.28
CA VAL A 450 -19.63 6.25 -3.14
C VAL A 450 -19.66 6.62 -4.62
N HIS A 451 -20.45 7.61 -5.04
CA HIS A 451 -20.41 8.13 -6.41
C HIS A 451 -19.16 9.01 -6.59
N PHE A 452 -18.02 8.37 -6.88
CA PHE A 452 -16.77 9.02 -7.28
C PHE A 452 -17.00 9.88 -8.54
N SER A 453 -17.38 11.15 -8.36
CA SER A 453 -17.55 12.11 -9.45
C SER A 453 -16.24 12.48 -10.15
N SER A 454 -15.09 12.07 -9.61
CA SER A 454 -13.78 12.32 -10.20
C SER A 454 -13.62 11.66 -11.58
N VAL A 455 -14.23 10.49 -11.81
CA VAL A 455 -14.15 9.83 -13.13
C VAL A 455 -14.96 10.60 -14.18
N ALA A 456 -16.16 11.06 -13.83
CA ALA A 456 -16.97 11.91 -14.71
C ALA A 456 -16.27 13.26 -15.00
N TRP A 457 -15.59 13.82 -13.99
CA TRP A 457 -14.79 15.04 -14.14
C TRP A 457 -13.60 14.84 -15.09
N VAL A 458 -12.87 13.71 -15.00
CA VAL A 458 -11.71 13.42 -15.85
C VAL A 458 -12.09 13.30 -17.32
N PHE A 459 -13.16 12.54 -17.63
CA PHE A 459 -13.66 12.45 -19.01
C PHE A 459 -14.13 13.83 -19.50
N SER A 460 -14.83 14.59 -18.66
CA SER A 460 -15.29 15.94 -19.00
C SER A 460 -14.14 16.91 -19.29
N MET A 461 -13.00 16.83 -18.58
CA MET A 461 -11.91 17.80 -18.76
C MET A 461 -11.21 17.61 -20.11
N LYS A 462 -10.94 16.35 -20.50
CA LYS A 462 -10.26 16.05 -21.76
C LYS A 462 -11.14 16.43 -22.96
N ASP A 463 -12.41 16.06 -22.91
CA ASP A 463 -13.38 16.39 -23.96
C ASP A 463 -13.58 17.91 -24.05
N TYR A 464 -13.56 18.61 -22.92
CA TYR A 464 -13.70 20.07 -22.89
C TYR A 464 -12.45 20.79 -23.44
N VAL A 465 -11.24 20.37 -23.09
CA VAL A 465 -10.01 20.92 -23.66
C VAL A 465 -9.96 20.69 -25.16
N GLN A 466 -10.27 19.47 -25.61
CA GLN A 466 -10.34 19.15 -27.03
C GLN A 466 -11.37 20.03 -27.76
N LEU A 467 -12.54 20.28 -27.15
CA LEU A 467 -13.57 21.15 -27.72
C LEU A 467 -13.13 22.62 -27.80
N LEU A 468 -12.32 23.10 -26.87
CA LEU A 468 -11.74 24.44 -26.93
C LEU A 468 -10.66 24.55 -28.02
N GLU A 469 -9.83 23.52 -28.16
CA GLU A 469 -8.85 23.42 -29.25
C GLU A 469 -9.54 23.39 -30.61
N GLU A 470 -10.63 22.62 -30.76
CA GLU A 470 -11.45 22.55 -31.98
C GLU A 470 -12.11 23.90 -32.32
N ASN A 471 -12.36 24.76 -31.32
CA ASN A 471 -12.94 26.08 -31.51
C ASN A 471 -11.90 27.20 -31.75
N ASN A 472 -10.61 26.87 -31.94
CA ASN A 472 -9.52 27.85 -32.06
C ASN A 472 -9.47 28.85 -30.89
N SER A 473 -9.84 28.43 -29.68
CA SER A 473 -9.70 29.27 -28.49
C SER A 473 -8.23 29.61 -28.25
N SER A 474 -7.96 30.85 -27.84
CA SER A 474 -6.59 31.25 -27.50
C SER A 474 -6.06 30.42 -26.32
N SER A 475 -4.75 30.19 -26.25
CA SER A 475 -4.18 29.42 -25.12
C SER A 475 -4.50 30.02 -23.76
N LYS A 476 -4.72 31.34 -23.69
CA LYS A 476 -5.18 32.03 -22.49
C LYS A 476 -6.62 31.65 -22.13
N GLU A 477 -7.54 31.63 -23.09
CA GLU A 477 -8.93 31.18 -22.86
C GLU A 477 -8.98 29.71 -22.43
N ILE A 478 -8.15 28.85 -23.03
CA ILE A 478 -8.03 27.44 -22.62
C ILE A 478 -7.56 27.37 -21.15
N TYR A 479 -6.51 28.12 -20.80
CA TYR A 479 -5.99 28.15 -19.44
C TYR A 479 -7.02 28.69 -18.41
N ASP A 480 -7.69 29.78 -18.75
CA ASP A 480 -8.70 30.40 -17.89
C ASP A 480 -9.91 29.47 -17.70
N ALA A 481 -10.32 28.75 -18.75
CA ALA A 481 -11.41 27.79 -18.68
C ALA A 481 -11.06 26.57 -17.81
N ILE A 482 -9.85 26.01 -17.97
CA ILE A 482 -9.32 24.95 -17.10
C ILE A 482 -9.33 25.43 -15.64
N THR A 483 -8.87 26.65 -15.38
CA THR A 483 -8.78 27.22 -14.03
C THR A 483 -10.16 27.49 -13.42
N ALA A 484 -11.13 27.97 -14.20
CA ALA A 484 -12.49 28.19 -13.75
C ALA A 484 -13.21 26.87 -13.36
N VAL A 485 -12.95 25.80 -14.11
CA VAL A 485 -13.45 24.44 -13.77
C VAL A 485 -12.83 23.95 -12.46
N GLU A 486 -11.59 24.28 -12.17
CA GLU A 486 -10.93 23.93 -10.91
C GLU A 486 -11.47 24.73 -9.72
N GLU A 487 -11.68 26.04 -9.89
CA GLU A 487 -12.21 26.91 -8.83
C GLU A 487 -13.66 26.57 -8.47
N SER A 488 -14.48 26.19 -9.46
CA SER A 488 -15.87 25.78 -9.23
C SER A 488 -16.00 24.41 -8.55
N ASN A 489 -15.02 23.52 -8.71
CA ASN A 489 -15.03 22.16 -8.17
C ASN A 489 -14.29 22.02 -6.83
N ASP A 490 -14.49 22.95 -5.89
CA ASP A 490 -13.91 22.93 -4.53
C ASP A 490 -14.43 21.78 -3.63
N ILE A 491 -14.82 20.65 -4.23
CA ILE A 491 -14.92 19.34 -3.57
C ILE A 491 -13.48 18.85 -3.35
N LYS A 492 -12.89 19.40 -2.29
CA LYS A 492 -11.62 19.00 -1.71
C LYS A 492 -11.60 17.49 -1.48
N TRP A 493 -11.01 16.72 -2.40
CA TRP A 493 -10.88 15.27 -2.32
C TRP A 493 -10.33 14.80 -0.96
N TYR A 494 -9.45 15.60 -0.36
CA TYR A 494 -8.90 15.36 0.98
C TYR A 494 -9.96 15.45 2.09
N ARG A 495 -11.03 16.23 1.92
CA ARG A 495 -12.17 16.32 2.84
C ARG A 495 -12.99 15.02 2.79
N CYS A 496 -13.10 14.38 1.62
CA CYS A 496 -13.71 13.05 1.49
C CYS A 496 -12.84 11.97 2.13
N LEU A 497 -11.52 12.01 1.88
CA LEU A 497 -10.57 11.10 2.53
C LEU A 497 -10.59 11.26 4.06
N TRP A 498 -10.60 12.49 4.56
CA TRP A 498 -10.70 12.79 6.00
C TRP A 498 -12.03 12.39 6.64
N ARG A 499 -13.14 12.37 5.88
CA ARG A 499 -14.43 11.86 6.37
C ARG A 499 -14.45 10.32 6.42
N ALA A 500 -13.64 9.64 5.63
CA ALA A 500 -13.55 8.18 5.61
C ALA A 500 -12.60 7.58 6.69
N LEU A 501 -11.68 8.37 7.25
CA LEU A 501 -10.70 7.93 8.24
C LEU A 501 -11.24 7.66 9.67
N PRO A 502 -12.22 8.41 10.23
CA PRO A 502 -12.70 8.22 11.61
C PRO A 502 -13.29 6.83 11.93
N PRO A 503 -14.08 6.20 11.04
CA PRO A 503 -14.58 4.84 11.27
C PRO A 503 -13.45 3.81 11.40
N ILE A 504 -12.40 3.94 10.58
CA ILE A 504 -11.22 3.06 10.62
C ILE A 504 -10.49 3.27 11.95
N TRP A 505 -10.30 4.52 12.37
CA TRP A 505 -9.61 4.86 13.61
C TRP A 505 -10.31 4.31 14.87
N ASN A 506 -11.65 4.33 14.90
CA ASN A 506 -12.42 3.77 16.01
C ASN A 506 -12.26 2.25 16.15
N ILE A 507 -12.11 1.51 15.04
CA ILE A 507 -11.82 0.06 15.05
C ILE A 507 -10.42 -0.21 15.65
N PHE A 508 -9.45 0.66 15.35
CA PHE A 508 -8.10 0.55 15.93
C PHE A 508 -8.11 0.84 17.43
N ILE A 509 -8.69 1.96 17.87
CA ILE A 509 -8.75 2.33 19.31
C ILE A 509 -9.43 1.24 20.14
N HIS A 510 -10.50 0.62 19.63
CA HIS A 510 -11.19 -0.43 20.38
C HIS A 510 -10.33 -1.68 20.64
N SER A 511 -9.36 -1.98 19.78
CA SER A 511 -8.38 -3.05 19.99
C SER A 511 -7.32 -2.71 21.06
N PHE A 512 -7.13 -1.43 21.38
CA PHE A 512 -6.18 -0.98 22.41
C PHE A 512 -6.75 -1.05 23.83
N CYS A 513 -8.07 -0.89 24.02
CA CYS A 513 -8.70 -0.75 25.33
C CYS A 513 -9.10 -2.07 26.03
N ARG A 514 -8.56 -3.23 25.63
CA ARG A 514 -8.88 -4.49 26.31
C ARG A 514 -8.06 -4.60 27.60
N ASN A 515 -8.71 -4.39 28.73
CA ASN A 515 -8.18 -4.56 30.08
C ASN A 515 -7.82 -6.04 30.34
N ASP A 516 -6.55 -6.41 30.11
CA ASP A 516 -5.97 -7.70 30.53
C ASP A 516 -5.60 -7.61 32.03
N SER A 517 -6.58 -7.57 32.92
CA SER A 517 -6.40 -7.27 34.35
C SER A 517 -5.95 -8.45 35.25
N ALA A 518 -5.45 -9.58 34.73
CA ALA A 518 -5.35 -10.79 35.57
C ALA A 518 -4.03 -11.59 35.59
N ARG A 519 -2.92 -11.19 34.94
CA ARG A 519 -1.65 -11.96 35.05
C ARG A 519 -0.42 -11.09 35.25
N ARG A 520 0.36 -11.37 36.32
CA ARG A 520 1.73 -10.86 36.56
C ARG A 520 2.67 -11.40 35.48
N GLN A 521 2.73 -10.71 34.34
CA GLN A 521 3.78 -10.89 33.34
C GLN A 521 5.03 -10.09 33.75
N PRO A 522 6.24 -10.54 33.42
CA PRO A 522 7.46 -9.79 33.68
C PRO A 522 7.47 -8.44 32.92
N LYS A 523 7.97 -7.38 33.57
CA LYS A 523 7.89 -5.98 33.08
C LYS A 523 8.45 -5.79 31.66
N TYR A 524 9.50 -6.54 31.27
CA TYR A 524 10.11 -6.41 29.94
C TYR A 524 9.17 -6.85 28.81
N TYR A 525 8.31 -7.84 29.04
CA TYR A 525 7.38 -8.34 28.02
C TYR A 525 6.27 -7.32 27.72
N ILE A 526 5.83 -6.59 28.75
CA ILE A 526 4.86 -5.49 28.60
C ILE A 526 5.47 -4.36 27.76
N ALA A 527 6.73 -3.98 28.04
CA ALA A 527 7.43 -2.95 27.29
C ALA A 527 7.63 -3.35 25.82
N LEU A 528 8.05 -4.59 25.54
CA LEU A 528 8.22 -5.09 24.17
C LEU A 528 6.89 -5.17 23.41
N ARG A 529 5.80 -5.60 24.08
CA ARG A 529 4.45 -5.63 23.48
C ARG A 529 3.94 -4.22 23.19
N LEU A 530 4.20 -3.25 24.07
CA LEU A 530 3.83 -1.85 23.84
C LEU A 530 4.66 -1.26 22.69
N ALA A 531 5.97 -1.48 22.67
CA ALA A 531 6.85 -1.04 21.59
C ALA A 531 6.42 -1.62 20.24
N GLY A 532 6.08 -2.92 20.18
CA GLY A 532 5.55 -3.56 18.96
C GLY A 532 4.23 -2.95 18.49
N LYS A 533 3.32 -2.59 19.42
CA LYS A 533 2.08 -1.89 19.07
C LYS A 533 2.35 -0.47 18.56
N VAL A 534 3.23 0.29 19.21
CA VAL A 534 3.61 1.64 18.77
C VAL A 534 4.25 1.58 17.38
N LEU A 535 5.17 0.64 17.15
CA LEU A 535 5.80 0.42 15.86
C LEU A 535 4.75 0.13 14.77
N MET A 536 3.78 -0.74 15.03
CA MET A 536 2.69 -1.03 14.09
C MET A 536 1.84 0.21 13.79
N VAL A 537 1.54 1.05 14.79
CA VAL A 537 0.82 2.31 14.57
C VAL A 537 1.65 3.26 13.69
N CYS A 538 2.95 3.41 13.97
CA CYS A 538 3.85 4.23 13.16
C CYS A 538 3.91 3.73 11.71
N ILE A 539 4.05 2.42 11.48
CA ILE A 539 4.07 1.84 10.12
C ILE A 539 2.77 2.14 9.37
N ASN A 540 1.61 1.97 10.03
CA ASN A 540 0.31 2.27 9.41
C ASN A 540 0.14 3.76 9.10
N LEU A 541 0.56 4.65 10.01
CA LEU A 541 0.51 6.10 9.78
C LEU A 541 1.44 6.52 8.63
N THR A 542 2.63 5.93 8.54
CA THR A 542 3.55 6.16 7.42
C THR A 542 2.95 5.65 6.10
N ALA A 543 2.32 4.46 6.09
CA ALA A 543 1.66 3.94 4.90
C ALA A 543 0.50 4.82 4.44
N ILE A 544 -0.33 5.32 5.36
CA ILE A 544 -1.40 6.27 5.06
C ILE A 544 -0.82 7.58 4.50
N PHE A 545 0.25 8.11 5.11
CA PHE A 545 0.94 9.31 4.63
C PHE A 545 1.45 9.14 3.19
N VAL A 546 2.14 8.03 2.89
CA VAL A 546 2.64 7.69 1.55
C VAL A 546 1.49 7.61 0.55
N ALA A 547 0.38 6.95 0.91
CA ALA A 547 -0.80 6.84 0.06
C ALA A 547 -1.44 8.20 -0.23
N VAL A 548 -1.60 9.06 0.79
CA VAL A 548 -2.14 10.42 0.63
C VAL A 548 -1.25 11.26 -0.29
N VAL A 549 0.07 11.21 -0.08
CA VAL A 549 1.04 11.95 -0.90
C VAL A 549 1.01 11.45 -2.35
N SER A 550 0.99 10.14 -2.57
CA SER A 550 0.96 9.56 -3.91
C SER A 550 -0.33 9.92 -4.65
N CYS A 551 -1.49 9.79 -3.99
CA CYS A 551 -2.77 10.17 -4.60
C CYS A 551 -2.83 11.68 -4.90
N GLY A 552 -2.35 12.52 -3.98
CA GLY A 552 -2.28 13.96 -4.19
C GLY A 552 -1.37 14.33 -5.36
N ALA A 553 -0.19 13.71 -5.44
CA ALA A 553 0.79 13.99 -6.48
C ALA A 553 0.25 13.58 -7.86
N THR A 554 -0.41 12.42 -7.95
CA THR A 554 -1.15 11.97 -9.12
C THR A 554 -2.14 13.02 -9.63
N VAL A 555 -2.96 13.59 -8.74
CA VAL A 555 -3.93 14.64 -9.11
C VAL A 555 -3.22 15.90 -9.62
N GLU A 556 -2.18 16.35 -8.92
CA GLU A 556 -1.38 17.51 -9.32
C GLU A 556 -0.65 17.29 -10.66
N ILE A 557 -0.15 16.07 -10.93
CA ILE A 557 0.53 15.71 -12.19
C ILE A 557 -0.45 15.81 -13.35
N ARG A 558 -1.66 15.28 -13.21
CA ARG A 558 -2.70 15.35 -14.25
C ARG A 558 -3.07 16.79 -14.57
N ARG A 559 -3.32 17.58 -13.52
CA ARG A 559 -3.61 19.03 -13.64
C ARG A 559 -2.49 19.76 -14.36
N THR A 560 -1.24 19.48 -13.97
CA THR A 560 -0.05 20.07 -14.59
C THR A 560 0.03 19.71 -16.07
N LYS A 561 -0.13 18.43 -16.42
CA LYS A 561 -0.12 17.97 -17.83
C LYS A 561 -1.17 18.65 -18.68
N ALA A 562 -2.37 18.91 -18.13
CA ALA A 562 -3.43 19.59 -18.87
C ALA A 562 -3.11 21.08 -19.14
N LYS A 563 -2.43 21.76 -18.22
CA LYS A 563 -2.08 23.19 -18.35
C LYS A 563 -0.82 23.45 -19.15
N LEU A 564 0.15 22.53 -19.10
CA LEU A 564 1.50 22.76 -19.62
C LEU A 564 1.55 23.17 -21.10
N PRO A 565 0.76 22.61 -22.04
CA PRO A 565 0.78 23.04 -23.44
C PRO A 565 0.35 24.50 -23.63
N ALA A 566 -0.74 24.91 -22.97
CA ALA A 566 -1.24 26.28 -23.03
C ALA A 566 -0.23 27.25 -22.40
N VAL A 567 0.34 26.89 -21.25
CA VAL A 567 1.37 27.68 -20.56
C VAL A 567 2.64 27.83 -21.39
N ARG A 568 3.12 26.76 -22.02
CA ARG A 568 4.28 26.82 -22.92
C ARG A 568 4.05 27.78 -24.08
N ASN A 569 2.85 27.77 -24.66
CA ASN A 569 2.51 28.71 -25.72
C ASN A 569 2.49 30.16 -25.19
N ILE A 570 1.89 30.40 -24.02
CA ILE A 570 1.82 31.73 -23.40
C ILE A 570 3.21 32.26 -23.05
N LEU A 571 4.10 31.43 -22.52
CA LEU A 571 5.40 31.85 -22.00
C LEU A 571 6.48 31.93 -23.09
N TYR A 572 6.51 31.00 -24.05
CA TYR A 572 7.67 30.81 -24.93
C TYR A 572 7.43 31.14 -26.40
N ALA A 573 6.22 30.94 -26.93
CA ALA A 573 5.98 31.09 -28.37
C ALA A 573 6.30 32.49 -28.89
N HIS A 574 6.09 33.51 -28.06
CA HIS A 574 6.34 34.91 -28.37
C HIS A 574 7.38 35.55 -27.43
N GLN A 575 8.23 34.75 -26.77
CA GLN A 575 9.16 35.32 -25.79
C GLN A 575 10.19 36.27 -26.41
N ASN A 576 10.57 36.03 -27.68
CA ASN A 576 11.52 36.84 -28.43
C ASN A 576 10.86 38.03 -29.15
N GLU A 577 9.56 38.24 -28.92
CA GLU A 577 8.75 39.29 -29.54
C GLU A 577 8.22 40.26 -28.48
N GLY A 578 7.87 41.47 -28.89
CA GLY A 578 7.26 42.47 -28.02
C GLY A 578 8.27 43.18 -27.09
N PRO A 579 7.84 43.63 -25.90
CA PRO A 579 8.64 44.51 -25.06
C PRO A 579 9.88 43.80 -24.52
N VAL A 580 10.97 44.55 -24.39
CA VAL A 580 12.26 44.09 -23.88
C VAL A 580 12.78 45.01 -22.79
N CYS A 581 13.55 44.44 -21.85
CA CYS A 581 14.27 45.21 -20.86
C CYS A 581 15.75 45.32 -21.27
N ALA A 582 16.23 46.55 -21.42
CA ALA A 582 17.55 46.83 -22.00
C ALA A 582 18.28 47.92 -21.21
N PHE A 583 19.60 48.01 -21.41
CA PHE A 583 20.49 48.95 -20.71
C PHE A 583 21.40 49.71 -21.67
N ASP A 584 21.78 50.96 -21.34
CA ASP A 584 22.69 51.78 -22.16
C ASP A 584 24.15 51.34 -22.06
N LYS A 585 24.59 51.09 -20.83
CA LYS A 585 25.93 50.60 -20.49
C LYS A 585 25.85 49.78 -19.22
N LYS A 586 26.88 48.98 -18.97
CA LYS A 586 27.02 48.23 -17.72
C LYS A 586 26.89 49.16 -16.50
N CYS A 587 26.07 48.79 -15.54
CA CYS A 587 25.73 49.60 -14.35
C CYS A 587 25.06 50.95 -14.67
N GLY A 588 24.54 51.12 -15.89
CA GLY A 588 23.84 52.30 -16.35
C GLY A 588 22.34 52.24 -16.14
N ASN A 589 21.59 52.96 -16.98
CA ASN A 589 20.14 53.04 -16.90
C ASN A 589 19.52 51.81 -17.56
N ILE A 590 18.66 51.12 -16.81
CA ILE A 590 17.82 50.03 -17.32
C ILE A 590 16.45 50.63 -17.67
N ARG A 591 15.94 50.34 -18.88
CA ARG A 591 14.62 50.78 -19.30
C ARG A 591 13.94 49.75 -20.21
N GLU A 592 12.62 49.81 -20.20
CA GLU A 592 11.77 49.02 -21.07
C GLU A 592 11.64 49.69 -22.45
N PHE A 593 11.59 48.87 -23.48
CA PHE A 593 11.29 49.26 -24.86
C PHE A 593 10.16 48.40 -25.41
N ALA A 594 9.43 48.92 -26.39
CA ALA A 594 8.32 48.20 -27.01
C ALA A 594 8.77 47.03 -27.91
N SER A 595 10.00 47.07 -28.42
CA SER A 595 10.59 46.05 -29.29
C SER A 595 12.12 46.00 -29.14
N LYS A 596 12.72 44.91 -29.65
CA LYS A 596 14.19 44.78 -29.79
C LYS A 596 14.76 45.90 -30.65
N GLU A 597 14.10 46.20 -31.75
CA GLU A 597 14.53 47.20 -32.73
C GLU A 597 14.57 48.59 -32.10
N ASP A 598 13.57 48.94 -31.29
CA ASP A 598 13.52 50.22 -30.57
C ASP A 598 14.67 50.34 -29.56
N ALA A 599 15.01 49.26 -28.86
CA ALA A 599 16.13 49.22 -27.93
C ALA A 599 17.46 49.49 -28.65
N HIS A 600 17.69 48.78 -29.75
CA HIS A 600 18.91 48.92 -30.56
C HIS A 600 19.01 50.29 -31.23
N LEU A 601 17.92 50.82 -31.79
CA LEU A 601 17.87 52.17 -32.36
C LEU A 601 18.24 53.25 -31.35
N ALA A 602 17.90 53.02 -30.08
CA ALA A 602 18.21 53.93 -29.00
C ALA A 602 19.57 53.65 -28.33
N GLN A 603 20.41 52.79 -28.92
CA GLN A 603 21.74 52.40 -28.45
C GLN A 603 21.74 51.66 -27.09
N TYR A 604 20.74 50.82 -26.85
CA TYR A 604 20.67 49.97 -25.66
C TYR A 604 20.91 48.51 -26.03
N SER A 605 21.51 47.75 -25.10
CA SER A 605 21.70 46.31 -25.19
C SER A 605 20.62 45.59 -24.37
N ILE A 606 20.04 44.53 -24.93
CA ILE A 606 18.96 43.77 -24.30
C ILE A 606 19.53 42.92 -23.17
N ALA A 607 19.04 43.16 -21.95
CA ALA A 607 19.35 42.33 -20.77
C ALA A 607 18.47 41.09 -20.72
N HIS A 608 17.17 41.22 -21.00
CA HIS A 608 16.27 40.07 -21.02
C HIS A 608 15.03 40.32 -21.87
N CYS A 609 14.44 39.22 -22.36
CA CYS A 609 13.13 39.23 -23.01
C CYS A 609 12.02 39.68 -22.04
N GLY A 610 11.00 40.35 -22.57
CA GLY A 610 9.85 40.83 -21.79
C GLY A 610 10.06 42.19 -21.11
N PRO A 611 8.99 42.75 -20.51
CA PRO A 611 9.02 44.07 -19.87
C PRO A 611 9.93 44.10 -18.63
N CYS A 612 10.42 45.28 -18.27
CA CYS A 612 11.17 45.45 -17.02
C CYS A 612 10.21 45.35 -15.82
N ALA A 613 10.60 44.66 -14.75
CA ALA A 613 9.78 44.57 -13.53
C ALA A 613 10.65 44.49 -12.27
N SER A 614 10.12 43.91 -11.18
CA SER A 614 10.71 44.01 -9.84
C SER A 614 12.10 43.40 -9.72
N CYS A 615 12.42 42.37 -10.52
CA CYS A 615 13.76 41.74 -10.53
C CYS A 615 14.67 42.27 -11.64
N SER A 616 14.28 43.29 -12.40
CA SER A 616 15.10 43.86 -13.49
C SER A 616 16.16 44.84 -13.01
N THR A 617 16.55 44.81 -11.73
CA THR A 617 17.65 45.64 -11.20
C THR A 617 19.01 44.99 -11.42
N TRP A 618 20.09 45.77 -11.46
CA TRP A 618 21.45 45.24 -11.57
C TRP A 618 21.77 44.22 -10.48
N ASN A 619 21.37 44.50 -9.23
CA ASN A 619 21.56 43.61 -8.09
C ASN A 619 20.85 42.27 -8.30
N ASP A 620 19.57 42.31 -8.67
CA ASP A 620 18.77 41.08 -8.76
C ASP A 620 19.18 40.25 -9.98
N MET A 621 19.55 40.87 -11.10
CA MET A 621 20.13 40.17 -12.25
C MET A 621 21.50 39.52 -11.92
N GLU A 622 22.36 40.20 -11.17
CA GLU A 622 23.62 39.61 -10.66
C GLU A 622 23.32 38.41 -9.73
N VAL A 623 22.30 38.51 -8.86
CA VAL A 623 21.86 37.41 -8.00
C VAL A 623 21.37 36.23 -8.83
N GLN A 624 20.55 36.45 -9.86
CA GLN A 624 20.08 35.38 -10.77
C GLN A 624 21.25 34.63 -11.42
N TYR A 625 22.29 35.35 -11.86
CA TYR A 625 23.47 34.74 -12.46
C TYR A 625 24.38 34.05 -11.43
N SER A 626 24.73 34.72 -10.34
CA SER A 626 25.66 34.21 -9.32
C SER A 626 25.09 33.00 -8.57
N THR A 627 23.77 32.90 -8.45
CA THR A 627 23.08 31.76 -7.84
C THR A 627 22.58 30.72 -8.85
N ARG A 628 22.90 30.83 -10.14
CA ARG A 628 22.35 29.96 -11.21
C ARG A 628 22.45 28.45 -10.96
N ASN A 629 23.45 28.02 -10.19
CA ASN A 629 23.73 26.61 -9.87
C ASN A 629 23.15 26.14 -8.51
N ASN A 630 22.55 27.03 -7.73
CA ASN A 630 22.03 26.70 -6.40
C ASN A 630 20.77 27.46 -5.99
N LEU A 631 20.20 28.29 -6.86
CA LEU A 631 19.03 29.11 -6.57
C LEU A 631 17.83 28.23 -6.23
N ALA A 632 17.63 27.11 -6.94
CA ALA A 632 16.54 26.18 -6.63
C ALA A 632 16.70 25.60 -5.21
N LYS A 633 17.94 25.22 -4.83
CA LYS A 633 18.24 24.68 -3.50
C LYS A 633 18.07 25.74 -2.40
N LYS A 634 18.54 26.96 -2.61
CA LYS A 634 18.39 28.07 -1.66
C LYS A 634 16.91 28.49 -1.53
N GLY A 635 16.20 28.56 -2.65
CA GLY A 635 14.77 28.84 -2.70
C GLY A 635 13.97 27.82 -1.90
N GLN A 636 14.24 26.52 -2.10
CA GLN A 636 13.64 25.45 -1.31
C GLN A 636 13.92 25.59 0.20
N HIS A 637 15.11 26.03 0.59
CA HIS A 637 15.42 26.29 1.99
C HIS A 637 14.57 27.44 2.56
N CYS A 638 14.42 28.55 1.82
CA CYS A 638 13.57 29.66 2.21
C CYS A 638 12.07 29.31 2.21
N SER A 639 11.60 28.46 1.29
CA SER A 639 10.20 28.01 1.26
C SER A 639 9.86 27.11 2.46
N VAL A 640 10.80 26.28 2.94
CA VAL A 640 10.62 25.51 4.18
C VAL A 640 10.51 26.43 5.39
N LYS A 641 11.28 27.52 5.45
CA LYS A 641 11.12 28.53 6.52
C LYS A 641 9.74 29.19 6.51
N ALA A 642 9.13 29.35 5.33
CA ALA A 642 7.76 29.84 5.20
C ALA A 642 6.74 28.95 5.93
N LEU A 643 7.00 27.64 6.06
CA LEU A 643 6.10 26.70 6.75
C LEU A 643 6.00 26.99 8.25
N LEU A 644 7.08 27.48 8.87
CA LEU A 644 7.16 27.73 10.32
C LEU A 644 7.04 29.22 10.68
N GLY A 645 7.61 30.09 9.85
CA GLY A 645 7.69 31.54 10.11
C GLY A 645 6.68 32.39 9.32
N GLY A 646 5.90 31.79 8.42
CA GLY A 646 4.97 32.52 7.56
C GLY A 646 5.64 33.25 6.39
N TYR A 647 4.87 34.11 5.71
CA TYR A 647 5.26 34.80 4.48
C TYR A 647 6.47 35.74 4.67
N ASP A 648 6.44 36.60 5.71
CA ASP A 648 7.51 37.58 5.94
C ASP A 648 8.85 36.91 6.27
N ALA A 649 8.83 35.75 6.93
CA ALA A 649 10.05 34.99 7.19
C ALA A 649 10.67 34.42 5.90
N ALA A 650 9.84 34.11 4.90
CA ALA A 650 10.30 33.66 3.60
C ALA A 650 10.88 34.83 2.79
N VAL A 651 10.18 35.98 2.74
CA VAL A 651 10.70 37.21 2.10
C VAL A 651 12.05 37.56 2.70
N LYS A 652 12.14 37.62 4.02
CA LYS A 652 13.40 37.92 4.72
C LYS A 652 14.51 36.91 4.41
N CYS A 653 14.18 35.63 4.27
CA CYS A 653 15.15 34.62 3.87
C CYS A 653 15.67 34.85 2.44
N MET A 654 14.80 35.25 1.51
CA MET A 654 15.21 35.59 0.14
C MET A 654 16.16 36.79 0.13
N GLU A 655 15.87 37.79 0.96
CA GLU A 655 16.72 38.97 1.09
C GLU A 655 18.08 38.63 1.74
N ASP A 656 18.07 37.93 2.86
CA ASP A 656 19.27 37.69 3.67
C ASP A 656 20.17 36.57 3.10
N GLU A 657 19.61 35.49 2.53
CA GLU A 657 20.39 34.30 2.13
C GLU A 657 20.64 34.19 0.61
N ILE A 658 19.71 34.72 -0.20
CA ILE A 658 19.83 34.71 -1.66
C ILE A 658 20.36 36.05 -2.15
N GLY A 659 19.91 37.16 -1.56
CA GLY A 659 20.35 38.52 -1.88
C GLY A 659 19.39 39.30 -2.78
N PHE A 660 18.20 38.77 -3.03
CA PHE A 660 17.14 39.51 -3.74
C PHE A 660 16.70 40.71 -2.91
N LYS A 661 16.28 41.81 -3.54
CA LYS A 661 15.85 43.02 -2.82
C LYS A 661 14.35 43.28 -2.95
N GLY A 662 13.72 43.64 -1.84
CA GLY A 662 12.40 44.28 -1.83
C GLY A 662 11.34 43.50 -2.61
N ASP A 663 10.80 44.11 -3.66
CA ASP A 663 9.72 43.52 -4.45
C ASP A 663 10.15 42.26 -5.21
N CYS A 664 11.42 42.13 -5.60
CA CYS A 664 11.90 40.89 -6.23
C CYS A 664 11.81 39.70 -5.26
N ALA A 665 12.20 39.90 -3.99
CA ALA A 665 12.08 38.88 -2.95
C ALA A 665 10.61 38.49 -2.68
N ARG A 666 9.69 39.45 -2.79
CA ARG A 666 8.24 39.22 -2.70
C ARG A 666 7.71 38.42 -3.88
N CYS A 667 8.06 38.77 -5.12
CA CYS A 667 7.67 38.01 -6.32
C CYS A 667 8.04 36.52 -6.20
N TRP A 668 9.28 36.23 -5.80
CA TRP A 668 9.73 34.85 -5.58
C TRP A 668 9.03 34.16 -4.38
N THR A 669 8.69 34.91 -3.34
CA THR A 669 7.95 34.35 -2.20
C THR A 669 6.49 34.04 -2.56
N ASP A 670 5.86 34.89 -3.37
CA ASP A 670 4.52 34.65 -3.93
C ASP A 670 4.52 33.41 -4.83
N ASP A 671 5.55 33.25 -5.65
CA ASP A 671 5.73 32.04 -6.45
C ASP A 671 5.83 30.77 -5.59
N PHE A 672 6.62 30.80 -4.51
CA PHE A 672 6.68 29.67 -3.57
C PHE A 672 5.37 29.41 -2.84
N ALA A 673 4.63 30.47 -2.49
CA ALA A 673 3.31 30.34 -1.89
C ALA A 673 2.32 29.69 -2.86
N CYS A 674 2.37 30.07 -4.14
CA CYS A 674 1.60 29.45 -5.20
C CYS A 674 2.01 27.98 -5.41
N THR A 675 3.31 27.69 -5.54
CA THR A 675 3.84 26.33 -5.69
C THR A 675 3.44 25.44 -4.53
N ARG A 676 3.46 25.95 -3.29
CA ARG A 676 2.97 25.23 -2.11
C ARG A 676 1.46 24.94 -2.20
N LYS A 677 0.67 25.81 -2.82
CA LYS A 677 -0.77 25.63 -2.95
C LYS A 677 -1.13 24.56 -3.99
N PHE A 678 -0.37 24.45 -5.08
CA PHE A 678 -0.72 23.62 -6.23
C PHE A 678 0.19 22.42 -6.50
N CYS A 679 1.38 22.38 -5.90
CA CYS A 679 2.43 21.42 -6.24
C CYS A 679 3.06 20.74 -5.01
N ILE A 680 2.39 20.81 -3.85
CA ILE A 680 2.94 20.31 -2.59
C ILE A 680 3.07 18.79 -2.58
N PHE A 681 2.14 18.07 -3.19
CA PHE A 681 2.18 16.62 -3.19
C PHE A 681 3.25 16.09 -4.14
N ILE A 682 3.42 16.68 -5.33
CA ILE A 682 4.55 16.39 -6.23
C ILE A 682 5.88 16.70 -5.52
N PHE A 683 5.94 17.82 -4.79
CA PHE A 683 7.14 18.14 -4.00
C PHE A 683 7.42 17.10 -2.91
N LEU A 684 6.41 16.70 -2.12
CA LEU A 684 6.58 15.67 -1.09
C LEU A 684 6.97 14.31 -1.69
N GLN A 685 6.32 13.92 -2.79
CA GLN A 685 6.63 12.70 -3.52
C GLN A 685 8.07 12.73 -4.04
N SER A 686 8.50 13.83 -4.68
CA SER A 686 9.87 13.95 -5.20
C SER A 686 10.90 13.95 -4.07
N ARG A 687 10.61 14.53 -2.90
CA ARG A 687 11.51 14.46 -1.73
C ARG A 687 11.63 13.04 -1.18
N MET A 688 10.51 12.32 -1.09
CA MET A 688 10.51 10.92 -0.65
C MET A 688 11.29 10.04 -1.65
N ASN A 689 11.05 10.25 -2.95
CA ASN A 689 11.69 9.48 -4.01
C ASN A 689 13.19 9.80 -4.12
N ASN A 690 13.58 11.08 -4.17
CA ASN A 690 14.98 11.50 -4.34
C ASN A 690 15.88 11.18 -3.15
N GLN A 691 15.32 11.00 -1.94
CA GLN A 691 16.08 10.50 -0.79
C GLN A 691 16.34 8.98 -0.86
N ILE A 692 15.51 8.25 -1.61
CA ILE A 692 15.56 6.78 -1.67
C ILE A 692 16.25 6.31 -2.96
N ALA A 693 16.02 6.99 -4.08
CA ALA A 693 16.66 6.71 -5.35
C ALA A 693 16.99 8.03 -6.08
N ASN A 694 18.17 8.09 -6.66
CA ASN A 694 18.69 9.26 -7.34
C ASN A 694 18.01 9.40 -8.71
N PHE A 695 16.72 9.76 -8.71
CA PHE A 695 15.90 9.83 -9.92
C PHE A 695 16.24 11.10 -10.69
N ASN A 696 17.15 10.94 -11.65
CA ASN A 696 17.34 11.93 -12.70
C ASN A 696 16.01 12.02 -13.48
N VAL A 697 15.34 13.17 -13.39
CA VAL A 697 14.04 13.39 -14.01
C VAL A 697 14.22 13.49 -15.53
N SER A 698 13.45 12.69 -16.27
CA SER A 698 13.40 12.69 -17.73
C SER A 698 12.67 13.94 -18.23
N PRO A 699 12.96 14.46 -19.44
CA PRO A 699 12.30 15.66 -19.98
C PRO A 699 10.77 15.61 -20.06
N ASP A 700 10.18 14.42 -20.04
CA ASP A 700 8.73 14.16 -20.06
C ASP A 700 8.12 13.94 -18.66
N MET A 701 8.94 13.87 -17.61
CA MET A 701 8.44 13.75 -16.25
C MET A 701 7.96 15.10 -15.71
N ILE A 702 6.79 15.09 -15.08
CA ILE A 702 6.29 16.24 -14.32
C ILE A 702 7.08 16.36 -13.02
N THR A 703 7.85 17.43 -12.92
CA THR A 703 8.61 17.83 -11.73
C THR A 703 7.88 18.93 -10.97
N THR A 704 8.35 19.24 -9.77
CA THR A 704 7.87 20.42 -9.05
C THR A 704 8.09 21.70 -9.86
N ALA A 705 9.16 21.81 -10.64
CA ALA A 705 9.44 22.97 -11.49
C ALA A 705 8.47 23.09 -12.68
N THR A 706 8.08 21.97 -13.31
CA THR A 706 7.05 22.01 -14.37
C THR A 706 5.66 22.26 -13.80
N CYS A 707 5.40 21.86 -12.56
CA CYS A 707 4.14 22.15 -11.88
C CYS A 707 4.03 23.64 -11.49
N GLU A 708 5.11 24.21 -10.93
CA GLU A 708 5.28 25.65 -10.71
C GLU A 708 5.01 26.41 -12.01
N GLU A 709 5.71 26.05 -13.08
CA GLU A 709 5.53 26.65 -14.40
C GLU A 709 4.06 26.62 -14.85
N ALA A 710 3.42 25.46 -14.79
CA ALA A 710 2.05 25.29 -15.24
C ALA A 710 0.98 25.98 -14.38
N ASN A 711 1.27 26.34 -13.12
CA ASN A 711 0.25 26.87 -12.20
C ASN A 711 0.57 28.25 -11.62
N CYS A 712 1.82 28.69 -11.66
CA CYS A 712 2.33 29.85 -10.93
C CYS A 712 3.08 30.86 -11.80
N GLU A 713 3.64 30.42 -12.92
CA GLU A 713 4.36 31.32 -13.82
C GLU A 713 3.43 32.05 -14.81
N ALA A 714 2.42 31.36 -15.33
CA ALA A 714 1.51 31.87 -16.35
C ALA A 714 0.09 32.06 -15.82
N GLY A 715 -0.21 33.24 -15.25
CA GLY A 715 -1.59 33.66 -14.99
C GLY A 715 -2.35 32.87 -13.91
N ASN A 716 -3.58 33.34 -13.65
CA ASN A 716 -4.36 33.14 -12.43
C ASN A 716 -4.24 31.72 -11.80
N PRO A 717 -3.76 31.60 -10.55
CA PRO A 717 -3.44 32.68 -9.62
C PRO A 717 -1.99 33.19 -9.72
N GLY A 718 -1.16 32.61 -10.57
CA GLY A 718 0.22 33.01 -10.76
C GLY A 718 0.38 34.28 -11.60
N ASP A 719 1.40 35.08 -11.34
CA ASP A 719 1.88 36.12 -12.28
C ASP A 719 3.40 36.34 -12.09
N PHE A 720 4.12 35.27 -11.71
CA PHE A 720 5.52 35.35 -11.30
C PHE A 720 6.39 35.93 -12.42
N VAL A 721 6.18 35.49 -13.67
CA VAL A 721 6.98 35.95 -14.81
C VAL A 721 6.79 37.45 -15.07
N ARG A 722 5.58 37.98 -14.88
CA ARG A 722 5.30 39.41 -15.01
C ARG A 722 5.81 40.21 -13.82
N CYS A 723 5.68 39.69 -12.60
CA CYS A 723 6.16 40.32 -11.37
C CYS A 723 7.69 40.44 -11.38
N SER A 724 8.38 39.33 -11.66
CA SER A 724 9.84 39.28 -11.70
C SER A 724 10.40 40.07 -12.89
N GLY A 725 9.82 39.93 -14.08
CA GLY A 725 10.30 40.53 -15.32
C GLY A 725 11.56 39.82 -15.82
N SER A 726 12.61 39.81 -15.00
CA SER A 726 13.85 39.07 -15.21
C SER A 726 13.81 37.69 -14.51
N ASN A 727 14.21 36.67 -15.24
CA ASN A 727 14.52 35.34 -14.71
C ASN A 727 15.61 34.70 -15.57
N ARG A 728 16.19 33.59 -15.11
CA ARG A 728 17.31 32.92 -15.79
C ARG A 728 17.01 32.58 -17.26
N ARG A 729 15.80 32.10 -17.59
CA ARG A 729 15.37 31.79 -18.97
C ARG A 729 15.32 33.04 -19.85
N ARG A 730 14.72 34.12 -19.34
CA ARG A 730 14.61 35.40 -20.06
C ARG A 730 15.94 36.12 -20.26
N MET A 731 16.91 35.84 -19.39
CA MET A 731 18.29 36.32 -19.50
C MET A 731 19.21 35.40 -20.32
N ASN A 732 18.69 34.29 -20.86
CA ASN A 732 19.51 33.26 -21.54
C ASN A 732 20.61 32.64 -20.63
N ILE A 733 20.34 32.50 -19.34
CA ILE A 733 21.25 31.88 -18.36
C ILE A 733 20.91 30.40 -18.19
N VAL A 734 21.86 29.53 -18.53
CA VAL A 734 21.77 28.09 -18.22
C VAL A 734 21.89 27.88 -16.70
N SER A 735 20.97 27.11 -16.14
CA SER A 735 20.80 26.94 -14.70
C SER A 735 20.97 25.50 -14.21
N ASP A 736 20.90 25.28 -12.90
CA ASP A 736 20.85 23.94 -12.29
C ASP A 736 19.63 23.11 -12.70
N ILE A 737 18.58 23.77 -13.21
CA ILE A 737 17.44 23.14 -13.84
C ILE A 737 17.66 23.20 -15.36
N PRO A 738 18.02 22.07 -16.02
CA PRO A 738 18.24 22.05 -17.46
C PRO A 738 16.91 22.27 -18.19
N ARG A 739 16.89 23.20 -19.15
CA ARG A 739 15.74 23.49 -19.99
C ARG A 739 16.11 23.42 -21.47
N PRO A 740 15.16 23.10 -22.35
CA PRO A 740 15.34 23.20 -23.81
C PRO A 740 15.75 24.61 -24.24
N ALA A 741 16.53 24.72 -25.32
CA ALA A 741 17.02 26.00 -25.82
C ALA A 741 15.89 26.93 -26.31
N ASP A 742 14.78 26.38 -26.78
CA ASP A 742 13.58 27.13 -27.17
C ASP A 742 12.82 27.72 -25.97
N GLU A 743 13.08 27.26 -24.74
CA GLU A 743 12.57 27.90 -23.51
C GLU A 743 13.48 29.06 -23.04
N HIS A 744 14.57 29.37 -23.75
CA HIS A 744 15.48 30.48 -23.45
C HIS A 744 15.31 31.64 -24.43
N CYS A 745 15.45 32.86 -23.92
CA CYS A 745 15.45 34.08 -24.73
C CYS A 745 16.65 34.10 -25.69
N GLN A 746 16.41 34.25 -26.98
CA GLN A 746 17.42 34.21 -28.04
C GLN A 746 17.87 35.59 -28.51
N ILE A 747 17.31 36.66 -27.94
CA ILE A 747 17.58 38.05 -28.34
C ILE A 747 18.34 38.86 -27.29
N VAL A 748 18.91 38.21 -26.27
CA VAL A 748 19.78 38.84 -25.26
C VAL A 748 21.11 39.22 -25.91
N ASP A 749 21.57 40.45 -25.71
CA ASP A 749 22.84 40.94 -26.29
C ASP A 749 24.07 40.72 -25.36
N VAL A 750 23.85 40.08 -24.21
CA VAL A 750 24.92 39.72 -23.26
C VAL A 750 25.43 38.32 -23.57
N ASP A 751 26.60 38.24 -24.22
CA ASP A 751 27.22 36.97 -24.62
C ASP A 751 27.62 36.09 -23.42
N ASP A 752 28.19 36.70 -22.38
CA ASP A 752 28.65 36.01 -21.17
C ASP A 752 28.37 36.83 -19.91
N TRP A 753 27.36 36.41 -19.16
CA TRP A 753 27.01 37.02 -17.87
C TRP A 753 28.13 36.92 -16.82
N GLY A 754 29.09 35.99 -16.97
CA GLY A 754 30.26 35.86 -16.09
C GLY A 754 31.17 37.06 -16.17
N SER A 755 31.80 37.24 -17.32
CA SER A 755 32.62 38.42 -17.59
C SER A 755 31.81 39.72 -17.44
N PHE A 756 30.51 39.70 -17.77
CA PHE A 756 29.64 40.85 -17.57
C PHE A 756 29.51 41.25 -16.09
N PHE A 757 29.48 40.33 -15.12
CA PHE A 757 29.36 40.66 -13.69
C PHE A 757 30.67 40.65 -12.89
N ASP A 758 31.81 40.29 -13.50
CA ASP A 758 33.12 40.28 -12.81
C ASP A 758 33.50 41.63 -12.19
N GLN A 759 33.19 42.72 -12.87
CA GLN A 759 33.26 44.07 -12.29
C GLN A 759 31.89 44.46 -11.74
N LYS A 760 31.82 44.66 -10.41
CA LYS A 760 30.60 45.02 -9.71
C LYS A 760 30.05 46.38 -10.14
N CYS A 761 28.72 46.45 -10.14
CA CYS A 761 27.97 47.68 -9.93
C CYS A 761 27.93 48.00 -8.42
#